data_AF-A0A7X8M799-F1
#
_entry.id   AF-A0A7X8M799-F1
#
_cell.length_a   1.000
_cell.length_b   1.000
_cell.length_c   1.000
_cell.angle_alpha   90.00
_cell.angle_beta   90.00
_cell.angle_gamma   90.00
#
_symmetry.space_group_name_H-M   'P 1'
#
loop_
_entity.id
_entity.type
_entity.pdbx_description
1 polymer ?
#
loop_
_entity_poly.entity_id
_entity_poly.type
_entity_poly.pdbx_seq_one_letter_code
_entity_poly.pdbx_strand_id
1 'polypeptide(L)'
;MKKKYTLLETLLRYKQVLFISTGLLLMVGILALVQMPRDEFPTFEIRQGIIVGVYPGASSLQVEEQLTKKVEQYLFQYNSVVRSKTRSISKENVMVIYVEVSEKEKDPEAFWAKLRLGLNDFKKQLPSGVLSLTADNDFGSTSALLLAVQSDTKTYKELTEYVEQFEDQIRKIPSVSKVKNYGQLKEQINVYMDDAKLAHYGIKPLVVLAALKPQSDVGYAGEIDDGHTVYPVHIPLSYHNEEDLAKQIVYSDPLGNIVRIKDVARVVREYEEPDSFVRVNGKKCLIVSLEMQTGNNIVHFGEAVGKEIERFTQSLPPDVKIVTISNIPGAVSNAITNFMKEFAIAIVAVTLVTIILLPRRVALVAASAIPISILITLAFMWVTGWDLQTVSLASLILVLGMVVDNAIVIIDNYVEKLDNGITPHEAASQSVSDLFGSVLSATLILIACFWPIIFFMKGTAGDFVRSLPYVVSFALFTSLFTSAVLVPLLSYSFIKKGIKNDSRKGRKAVFLDQVQKQYNRLLDNAFKNKLIVVLLGMASFIAGLVILGISPQQSFPKIERNQFAVEVHLPLGSSLQQTDAVMKDLEQLLEKDPRVKTVASFVGTSSPRFHTIYAPNFPAKSYGQLIVLTTSNQATIEVLDEYSVKCAHRYANANVKWKQLEFAVSPSPIEIRIAGEDLQTLKQTAGRISDLVRQCEGVTWVRTDFKQAQQTIDLEIKRDEASRLGYSNTLLGYSLMVGTKGFPLATIWEGDYPVTVQLKVDKKVKTSIDDINNQ
;
A
#
# COMPACT_ATOMS: atom_id res chain seq x y z
N MET A 1 -11.14 52.86 -44.34
CA MET A 1 -11.71 52.20 -43.15
C MET A 1 -11.30 50.73 -43.15
N LYS A 2 -10.40 50.29 -42.26
CA LYS A 2 -10.05 48.86 -42.12
C LYS A 2 -11.25 48.16 -41.47
N LYS A 3 -11.97 47.30 -42.23
CA LYS A 3 -13.00 46.41 -41.65
C LYS A 3 -12.34 45.63 -40.51
N LYS A 4 -12.77 45.86 -39.26
CA LYS A 4 -12.40 45.02 -38.12
C LYS A 4 -13.14 43.70 -38.32
N TYR A 5 -12.48 42.75 -38.97
CA TYR A 5 -12.98 41.38 -39.05
C TYR A 5 -13.13 40.84 -37.62
N THR A 6 -14.27 40.24 -37.32
CA THR A 6 -14.43 39.46 -36.10
C THR A 6 -13.40 38.33 -36.08
N LEU A 7 -12.92 37.94 -34.89
CA LEU A 7 -11.89 36.91 -34.72
C LEU A 7 -12.24 35.62 -35.51
N LEU A 8 -13.53 35.29 -35.60
CA LEU A 8 -14.06 34.18 -36.39
C LEU A 8 -14.02 34.34 -37.92
N GLU A 9 -14.27 35.52 -38.47
CA GLU A 9 -14.14 35.75 -39.92
C GLU A 9 -12.69 35.57 -40.38
N THR A 10 -11.75 35.90 -39.49
CA THR A 10 -10.32 35.68 -39.70
C THR A 10 -9.98 34.18 -39.63
N LEU A 11 -10.57 33.44 -38.69
CA LEU A 11 -10.40 31.98 -38.56
C LEU A 11 -10.95 31.21 -39.77
N LEU A 12 -12.11 31.62 -40.32
CA LEU A 12 -12.68 31.04 -41.55
C LEU A 12 -11.75 31.23 -42.77
N ARG A 13 -10.99 32.34 -42.81
CA ARG A 13 -10.04 32.65 -43.89
C ARG A 13 -8.80 31.76 -43.86
N TYR A 14 -8.30 31.40 -42.68
CA TYR A 14 -7.13 30.54 -42.48
C TYR A 14 -7.48 29.10 -42.10
N LYS A 15 -8.55 28.55 -42.68
CA LYS A 15 -9.03 27.17 -42.42
C LYS A 15 -7.96 26.08 -42.47
N GLN A 16 -6.95 26.23 -43.33
CA GLN A 16 -5.83 25.27 -43.45
C GLN A 16 -5.00 25.20 -42.16
N VAL A 17 -4.70 26.35 -41.55
CA VAL A 17 -3.93 26.43 -40.30
C VAL A 17 -4.70 25.75 -39.17
N LEU A 18 -6.03 25.92 -39.13
CA LEU A 18 -6.89 25.30 -38.12
C LEU A 18 -7.01 23.79 -38.26
N PHE A 19 -7.13 23.27 -39.49
CA PHE A 19 -7.12 21.82 -39.70
C PHE A 19 -5.75 21.22 -39.36
N ILE A 20 -4.65 21.91 -39.67
CA ILE A 20 -3.30 21.46 -39.31
C ILE A 20 -3.10 21.47 -37.80
N SER A 21 -3.48 22.55 -37.09
CA SER A 21 -3.32 22.64 -35.64
C SER A 21 -4.20 21.62 -34.92
N THR A 22 -5.46 21.46 -35.35
CA THR A 22 -6.36 20.42 -34.82
C THR A 22 -5.81 19.02 -35.11
N GLY A 23 -5.32 18.78 -36.33
CA GLY A 23 -4.69 17.51 -36.71
C GLY A 23 -3.45 17.18 -35.88
N LEU A 24 -2.62 18.17 -35.57
CA LEU A 24 -1.47 18.03 -34.67
C LEU A 24 -1.92 17.68 -33.25
N LEU A 25 -2.90 18.40 -32.69
CA LEU A 25 -3.43 18.11 -31.36
C LEU A 25 -4.07 16.72 -31.28
N LEU A 26 -4.76 16.28 -32.34
CA LEU A 26 -5.29 14.93 -32.46
C LEU A 26 -4.16 13.89 -32.48
N MET A 27 -3.09 14.13 -33.24
CA MET A 27 -1.93 13.24 -33.27
C MET A 27 -1.27 13.13 -31.89
N VAL A 28 -1.09 14.25 -31.20
CA VAL A 28 -0.58 14.27 -29.81
C VAL A 28 -1.53 13.55 -28.88
N GLY A 29 -2.84 13.71 -29.02
CA GLY A 29 -3.85 12.99 -28.22
C GLY A 29 -3.85 11.48 -28.45
N ILE A 30 -3.65 11.03 -29.69
CA ILE A 30 -3.51 9.61 -30.02
C ILE A 30 -2.21 9.05 -29.44
N LEU A 31 -1.10 9.79 -29.53
CA LEU A 31 0.16 9.41 -28.88
C LEU A 31 0.03 9.35 -27.36
N ALA A 32 -0.67 10.32 -26.76
CA ALA A 32 -0.95 10.35 -25.33
C ALA A 32 -1.70 9.09 -24.88
N LEU A 33 -2.72 8.63 -25.63
CA LEU A 33 -3.46 7.42 -25.30
C LEU A 33 -2.59 6.15 -25.22
N VAL A 34 -1.50 6.11 -25.99
CA VAL A 34 -0.54 5.00 -26.02
C VAL A 34 0.56 5.16 -24.97
N GLN A 35 1.11 6.36 -24.79
CA GLN A 35 2.31 6.60 -23.98
C GLN A 35 2.05 7.13 -22.57
N MET A 36 0.84 7.60 -22.25
CA MET A 36 0.55 8.14 -20.92
C MET A 36 0.87 7.11 -19.82
N PRO A 37 1.48 7.55 -18.71
CA PRO A 37 1.55 6.74 -17.51
C PRO A 37 0.15 6.34 -17.03
N ARG A 38 0.10 5.17 -16.43
CA ARG A 38 -1.11 4.47 -16.05
C ARG A 38 -0.96 4.01 -14.61
N ASP A 39 -1.88 4.42 -13.76
CA ASP A 39 -1.87 4.08 -12.33
C ASP A 39 -3.28 3.80 -11.80
N GLU A 40 -3.37 3.10 -10.68
CA GLU A 40 -4.66 2.85 -10.00
C GLU A 40 -5.22 4.15 -9.40
N PHE A 41 -4.32 4.91 -8.76
CA PHE A 41 -4.60 6.12 -8.00
C PHE A 41 -3.70 7.27 -8.45
N PRO A 42 -4.10 8.53 -8.19
CA PRO A 42 -3.16 9.64 -8.25
C PRO A 42 -1.95 9.39 -7.35
N THR A 43 -0.80 9.93 -7.71
CA THR A 43 0.38 9.89 -6.86
C THR A 43 0.09 10.60 -5.53
N PHE A 44 0.24 9.87 -4.41
CA PHE A 44 0.14 10.43 -3.07
C PHE A 44 1.51 10.29 -2.39
N GLU A 45 1.93 11.34 -1.70
CA GLU A 45 3.18 11.31 -0.94
C GLU A 45 2.96 10.58 0.39
N ILE A 46 3.74 9.53 0.64
CA ILE A 46 3.70 8.83 1.92
C ILE A 46 4.45 9.69 2.95
N ARG A 47 3.68 10.38 3.80
CA ARG A 47 4.20 11.26 4.87
C ARG A 47 4.35 10.56 6.21
N GLN A 48 4.14 9.25 6.25
CA GLN A 48 4.20 8.45 7.46
C GLN A 48 5.51 7.68 7.51
N GLY A 49 6.06 7.54 8.71
CA GLY A 49 7.19 6.67 8.97
C GLY A 49 7.21 6.24 10.42
N ILE A 50 8.14 5.37 10.76
CA ILE A 50 8.29 4.82 12.10
C ILE A 50 9.66 5.15 12.67
N ILE A 51 9.73 5.29 13.98
CA ILE A 51 10.98 5.35 14.73
C ILE A 51 11.01 4.14 15.64
N VAL A 52 12.03 3.30 15.48
CA VAL A 52 12.23 2.08 16.27
C VAL A 52 13.44 2.28 17.17
N GLY A 53 13.24 2.10 18.48
CA GLY A 53 14.29 2.10 19.47
C GLY A 53 14.38 0.73 20.14
N VAL A 54 15.56 0.12 20.14
CA VAL A 54 15.79 -1.20 20.73
C VAL A 54 16.57 -1.04 22.03
N TYR A 55 15.97 -1.45 23.14
CA TYR A 55 16.52 -1.38 24.49
C TYR A 55 16.38 -2.73 25.22
N PRO A 56 17.17 -3.75 24.84
CA PRO A 56 17.02 -5.10 25.36
C PRO A 56 17.25 -5.18 26.87
N GLY A 57 16.44 -6.00 27.55
CA GLY A 57 16.43 -6.17 29.00
C GLY A 57 15.63 -5.10 29.75
N ALA A 58 15.15 -4.04 29.08
CA ALA A 58 14.34 -3.02 29.71
C ALA A 58 12.86 -3.42 29.76
N SER A 59 12.22 -3.19 30.92
CA SER A 59 10.77 -3.37 31.09
C SER A 59 10.00 -2.34 30.26
N SER A 60 8.71 -2.60 30.00
CA SER A 60 7.87 -1.65 29.25
C SER A 60 7.86 -0.25 29.87
N LEU A 61 7.87 -0.16 31.21
CA LEU A 61 7.91 1.10 31.94
C LEU A 61 9.26 1.83 31.79
N GLN A 62 10.38 1.09 31.85
CA GLN A 62 11.70 1.68 31.60
C GLN A 62 11.82 2.18 30.16
N VAL A 63 11.31 1.43 29.19
CA VAL A 63 11.25 1.84 27.77
C VAL A 63 10.38 3.09 27.61
N GLU A 64 9.28 3.21 28.33
CA GLU A 64 8.43 4.40 28.31
C GLU A 64 9.17 5.62 28.86
N GLU A 65 9.70 5.53 30.09
CA GLU A 65 10.28 6.69 30.78
C GLU A 65 11.65 7.12 30.24
N GLN A 66 12.53 6.16 29.96
CA GLN A 66 13.94 6.42 29.67
C GLN A 66 14.22 6.57 28.17
N LEU A 67 13.37 5.97 27.32
CA LEU A 67 13.53 5.99 25.86
C LEU A 67 12.38 6.75 25.18
N THR A 68 11.15 6.28 25.32
CA THR A 68 9.99 6.79 24.57
C THR A 68 9.74 8.25 24.83
N LYS A 69 9.62 8.64 26.11
CA LYS A 69 9.39 10.02 26.52
C LYS A 69 10.50 10.97 26.05
N LYS A 70 11.76 10.51 26.08
CA LYS A 70 12.92 11.29 25.62
C LYS A 70 12.91 11.48 24.10
N VAL A 71 12.58 10.44 23.34
CA VAL A 71 12.48 10.50 21.88
C VAL A 71 11.27 11.34 21.45
N GLU A 72 10.12 11.25 22.12
CA GLU A 72 8.97 12.11 21.86
C GLU A 72 9.30 13.58 22.09
N GLN A 73 9.94 13.90 23.23
CA GLN A 73 10.37 15.26 23.54
C GLN A 73 11.33 15.81 22.48
N TYR A 74 12.23 14.98 21.95
CA TYR A 74 13.12 15.34 20.85
C TYR A 74 12.35 15.55 19.54
N LEU A 75 11.49 14.60 19.17
CA LEU A 75 10.71 14.62 17.94
C LEU A 75 9.78 15.84 17.87
N PHE A 76 9.17 16.21 18.99
CA PHE A 76 8.23 17.33 19.05
C PHE A 76 8.89 18.72 19.03
N GLN A 77 10.22 18.79 18.93
CA GLN A 77 10.95 20.03 18.61
C GLN A 77 10.84 20.37 17.11
N TYR A 78 10.52 19.39 16.27
CA TYR A 78 10.35 19.61 14.83
C TYR A 78 8.93 20.11 14.54
N ASN A 79 8.82 21.34 14.00
CA ASN A 79 7.54 21.90 13.54
C ASN A 79 6.89 21.08 12.41
N SER A 80 7.67 20.28 11.71
CA SER A 80 7.22 19.39 10.64
C SER A 80 6.50 18.14 11.16
N VAL A 81 6.50 17.85 12.48
CA VAL A 81 5.82 16.68 13.06
C VAL A 81 4.42 17.03 13.57
N VAL A 82 3.40 16.27 13.14
CA VAL A 82 2.01 16.47 13.57
C VAL A 82 1.73 15.70 14.85
N ARG A 83 1.86 16.37 16.01
CA ARG A 83 1.67 15.77 17.35
C ARG A 83 0.35 15.02 17.51
N SER A 84 -0.75 15.54 16.96
CA SER A 84 -2.08 14.91 17.09
C SER A 84 -2.18 13.56 16.38
N LYS A 85 -1.33 13.34 15.36
CA LYS A 85 -1.26 12.12 14.55
C LYS A 85 -0.05 11.24 14.90
N THR A 86 0.81 11.65 15.83
CA THR A 86 1.89 10.82 16.36
C THR A 86 1.35 9.81 17.37
N ARG A 87 1.74 8.54 17.24
CA ARG A 87 1.36 7.47 18.16
C ARG A 87 2.61 6.71 18.60
N SER A 88 2.77 6.56 19.91
CA SER A 88 3.89 5.83 20.50
C SER A 88 3.41 4.51 21.10
N ILE A 89 4.22 3.47 20.95
CA ILE A 89 3.99 2.14 21.51
C ILE A 89 5.27 1.72 22.22
N SER A 90 5.18 1.60 23.54
CA SER A 90 6.27 1.10 24.40
C SER A 90 5.97 -0.35 24.76
N LYS A 91 6.89 -1.25 24.43
CA LYS A 91 6.86 -2.67 24.80
C LYS A 91 8.16 -3.01 25.52
N GLU A 92 8.21 -4.17 26.15
CA GLU A 92 9.49 -4.72 26.61
C GLU A 92 10.49 -4.75 25.46
N ASN A 93 11.72 -4.35 25.75
CA ASN A 93 12.84 -4.31 24.81
C ASN A 93 12.74 -3.32 23.64
N VAL A 94 11.56 -2.75 23.32
CA VAL A 94 11.38 -2.00 22.07
C VAL A 94 10.36 -0.86 22.20
N MET A 95 10.71 0.28 21.62
CA MET A 95 9.85 1.42 21.37
C MET A 95 9.55 1.50 19.87
N VAL A 96 8.30 1.76 19.52
CA VAL A 96 7.88 2.08 18.16
C VAL A 96 7.05 3.36 18.18
N ILE A 97 7.49 4.42 17.48
CA ILE A 97 6.73 5.68 17.32
C ILE A 97 6.33 5.82 15.86
N TYR A 98 5.03 5.90 15.59
CA TYR A 98 4.46 6.26 14.29
C TYR A 98 4.41 7.78 14.19
N VAL A 99 5.05 8.33 13.17
CA VAL A 99 5.19 9.76 12.95
C VAL A 99 4.57 10.13 11.61
N GLU A 100 3.74 11.17 11.61
CA GLU A 100 3.23 11.78 10.39
C GLU A 100 3.85 13.17 10.21
N VAL A 101 4.42 13.39 9.04
CA VAL A 101 4.99 14.66 8.61
C VAL A 101 3.87 15.58 8.13
N SER A 102 3.90 16.82 8.60
CA SER A 102 2.96 17.88 8.28
C SER A 102 2.89 18.14 6.78
N GLU A 103 1.69 18.39 6.27
CA GLU A 103 1.45 18.83 4.89
C GLU A 103 2.19 20.14 4.54
N LYS A 104 2.60 20.92 5.56
CA LYS A 104 3.41 22.14 5.37
C LYS A 104 4.85 21.84 4.94
N GLU A 105 5.34 20.64 5.20
CA GLU A 105 6.67 20.21 4.78
C GLU A 105 6.63 19.86 3.29
N LYS A 106 7.45 20.55 2.49
CA LYS A 106 7.44 20.35 1.04
C LYS A 106 8.24 19.12 0.63
N ASP A 107 9.27 18.78 1.41
CA ASP A 107 10.15 17.65 1.12
C ASP A 107 10.21 16.70 2.33
N PRO A 108 9.28 15.73 2.40
CA PRO A 108 9.29 14.72 3.45
C PRO A 108 10.57 13.88 3.44
N GLU A 109 11.16 13.59 2.27
CA GLU A 109 12.37 12.76 2.18
C GLU A 109 13.57 13.45 2.82
N ALA A 110 13.78 14.75 2.53
CA ALA A 110 14.81 15.55 3.16
C ALA A 110 14.59 15.65 4.69
N PHE A 111 13.33 15.78 5.14
CA PHE A 111 13.01 15.74 6.56
C PHE A 111 13.43 14.42 7.20
N TRP A 112 13.10 13.28 6.59
CA TRP A 112 13.47 11.95 7.12
C TRP A 112 14.98 11.72 7.12
N ALA A 113 15.70 12.17 6.09
CA ALA A 113 17.16 12.14 6.06
C ALA A 113 17.76 12.94 7.23
N LYS A 114 17.25 14.15 7.46
CA LYS A 114 17.66 15.00 8.59
C LYS A 114 17.32 14.37 9.94
N LEU A 115 16.14 13.77 10.07
CA LEU A 115 15.71 13.12 11.30
C LEU A 115 16.59 11.91 11.63
N ARG A 116 16.95 11.07 10.65
CA ARG A 116 17.86 9.93 10.85
C ARG A 116 19.23 10.36 11.37
N LEU A 117 19.82 11.40 10.77
CA LEU A 117 21.08 11.96 11.25
C LEU A 117 20.95 12.47 12.69
N GLY A 118 19.88 13.22 12.96
CA GLY A 118 19.59 13.74 14.30
C GLY A 118 19.39 12.65 15.36
N LEU A 119 18.68 11.56 15.02
CA LEU A 119 18.47 10.43 15.92
C LEU A 119 19.77 9.70 16.23
N ASN A 120 20.69 9.57 15.26
CA ASN A 120 22.00 8.96 15.49
C ASN A 120 22.83 9.76 16.51
N ASP A 121 22.76 11.08 16.46
CA ASP A 121 23.42 11.94 17.45
C ASP A 121 22.69 11.92 18.80
N PHE A 122 21.35 11.94 18.79
CA PHE A 122 20.53 11.88 19.99
C PHE A 122 20.70 10.55 20.74
N LYS A 123 20.93 9.44 20.04
CA LYS A 123 21.21 8.12 20.65
C LYS A 123 22.34 8.21 21.68
N LYS A 124 23.36 9.06 21.45
CA LYS A 124 24.51 9.23 22.38
C LYS A 124 24.11 9.81 23.74
N GLN A 125 22.94 10.44 23.84
CA GLN A 125 22.39 11.01 25.08
C GLN A 125 21.46 10.06 25.83
N LEU A 126 21.10 8.93 25.22
CA LEU A 126 20.23 7.91 25.80
C LEU A 126 21.04 6.91 26.65
N PRO A 127 20.39 6.10 27.51
CA PRO A 127 21.06 5.06 28.27
C PRO A 127 21.90 4.14 27.37
N SER A 128 23.07 3.71 27.85
CA SER A 128 23.98 2.84 27.09
C SER A 128 23.39 1.50 26.67
N GLY A 129 22.31 1.05 27.33
CA GLY A 129 21.57 -0.16 26.95
C GLY A 129 20.69 0.01 25.70
N VAL A 130 20.48 1.23 25.20
CA VAL A 130 19.78 1.47 23.93
C VAL A 130 20.71 1.10 22.77
N LEU A 131 20.55 -0.11 22.24
CA LEU A 131 21.40 -0.64 21.18
C LEU A 131 21.18 0.06 19.85
N SER A 132 19.93 0.42 19.53
CA SER A 132 19.57 1.05 18.26
C SER A 132 18.47 2.08 18.42
N LEU A 133 18.53 3.13 17.61
CA LEU A 133 17.48 4.14 17.44
C LEU A 133 17.49 4.55 15.97
N THR A 134 16.47 4.17 15.22
CA THR A 134 16.45 4.36 13.76
C THR A 134 15.08 4.83 13.30
N ALA A 135 15.06 5.73 12.32
CA ALA A 135 13.85 6.13 11.61
C ALA A 135 13.77 5.44 10.25
N ASP A 136 12.59 4.94 9.93
CA ASP A 136 12.27 4.29 8.67
C ASP A 136 11.01 4.91 8.03
N ASN A 137 11.21 5.60 6.91
CA ASN A 137 10.13 6.14 6.07
C ASN A 137 9.75 5.20 4.90
N ASP A 138 10.49 4.11 4.70
CA ASP A 138 10.19 3.07 3.71
C ASP A 138 9.24 2.00 4.24
N PHE A 139 8.91 2.04 5.53
CA PHE A 139 7.90 1.17 6.16
C PHE A 139 6.54 1.22 5.42
N GLY A 140 6.30 2.29 4.66
CA GLY A 140 5.11 2.49 3.84
C GLY A 140 5.25 2.18 2.35
N SER A 141 6.41 1.75 1.85
CA SER A 141 6.54 1.42 0.42
C SER A 141 5.59 0.28 0.05
N THR A 142 4.83 0.46 -1.03
CA THR A 142 3.88 -0.54 -1.50
C THR A 142 4.57 -1.53 -2.42
N SER A 143 4.47 -2.82 -2.11
CA SER A 143 4.92 -3.90 -2.98
C SER A 143 4.06 -3.92 -4.24
N ALA A 144 4.63 -3.60 -5.40
CA ALA A 144 3.94 -3.71 -6.68
C ALA A 144 3.62 -5.17 -7.00
N LEU A 145 4.58 -6.06 -6.73
CA LEU A 145 4.41 -7.51 -6.76
C LEU A 145 4.86 -8.11 -5.44
N LEU A 146 4.06 -9.05 -4.93
CA LEU A 146 4.40 -9.86 -3.78
C LEU A 146 4.36 -11.32 -4.21
N LEU A 147 5.51 -11.99 -4.20
CA LEU A 147 5.70 -13.34 -4.69
C LEU A 147 6.14 -14.26 -3.54
N ALA A 148 5.85 -15.55 -3.67
CA ALA A 148 6.32 -16.59 -2.78
C ALA A 148 7.14 -17.61 -3.57
N VAL A 149 8.37 -17.86 -3.14
CA VAL A 149 9.21 -18.96 -3.61
C VAL A 149 9.01 -20.11 -2.62
N GLN A 150 8.29 -21.15 -3.04
CA GLN A 150 7.85 -22.23 -2.15
C GLN A 150 8.32 -23.60 -2.62
N SER A 151 8.54 -24.51 -1.67
CA SER A 151 8.86 -25.92 -1.94
C SER A 151 8.53 -26.80 -0.73
N ASP A 152 8.09 -28.04 -0.97
CA ASP A 152 7.86 -29.03 0.09
C ASP A 152 9.17 -29.69 0.55
N THR A 153 10.13 -29.83 -0.36
CA THR A 153 11.36 -30.63 -0.22
C THR A 153 12.58 -29.78 0.16
N LYS A 154 12.71 -28.58 -0.40
CA LYS A 154 13.91 -27.72 -0.21
C LYS A 154 14.02 -27.13 1.18
N THR A 155 15.23 -26.99 1.69
CA THR A 155 15.54 -26.32 2.96
C THR A 155 15.41 -24.80 2.84
N TYR A 156 15.40 -24.07 3.97
CA TYR A 156 15.38 -22.60 3.94
C TYR A 156 16.65 -22.01 3.32
N LYS A 157 17.80 -22.66 3.49
CA LYS A 157 19.05 -22.28 2.84
C LYS A 157 18.94 -22.41 1.32
N GLU A 158 18.52 -23.57 0.81
CA GLU A 158 18.32 -23.77 -0.64
C GLU A 158 17.28 -22.81 -1.23
N LEU A 159 16.18 -22.55 -0.52
CA LEU A 159 15.19 -21.57 -0.96
C LEU A 159 15.77 -20.15 -1.01
N THR A 160 16.65 -19.80 -0.06
CA THR A 160 17.33 -18.50 -0.04
C THR A 160 18.23 -18.34 -1.25
N GLU A 161 19.00 -19.38 -1.62
CA GLU A 161 19.84 -19.37 -2.82
C GLU A 161 19.03 -19.12 -4.10
N TYR A 162 17.86 -19.78 -4.25
CA TYR A 162 16.98 -19.51 -5.39
C TYR A 162 16.40 -18.09 -5.38
N VAL A 163 16.04 -17.58 -4.19
CA VAL A 163 15.58 -16.19 -4.06
C VAL A 163 16.69 -15.23 -4.47
N GLU A 164 17.91 -15.37 -3.96
CA GLU A 164 19.03 -14.48 -4.28
C GLU A 164 19.35 -14.48 -5.77
N GLN A 165 19.37 -15.64 -6.42
CA GLN A 165 19.52 -15.74 -7.87
C GLN A 165 18.41 -15.00 -8.64
N PHE A 166 17.17 -15.11 -8.16
CA PHE A 166 16.03 -14.38 -8.71
C PHE A 166 16.17 -12.87 -8.49
N GLU A 167 16.58 -12.44 -7.29
CA GLU A 167 16.78 -11.02 -6.96
C GLU A 167 17.85 -10.40 -7.87
N ASP A 168 18.97 -11.08 -8.11
CA ASP A 168 20.05 -10.61 -8.97
C ASP A 168 19.62 -10.44 -10.43
N GLN A 169 18.69 -11.26 -10.91
CA GLN A 169 18.10 -11.12 -12.23
C GLN A 169 17.13 -9.93 -12.28
N ILE A 170 16.23 -9.83 -11.30
CA ILE A 170 15.23 -8.76 -11.23
C ILE A 170 15.85 -7.38 -11.04
N ARG A 171 16.93 -7.25 -10.25
CA ARG A 171 17.65 -5.99 -10.02
C ARG A 171 18.23 -5.37 -11.31
N LYS A 172 18.36 -6.14 -12.40
CA LYS A 172 18.82 -5.64 -13.71
C LYS A 172 17.75 -4.83 -14.44
N ILE A 173 16.48 -4.93 -14.05
CA ILE A 173 15.38 -4.21 -14.67
C ILE A 173 15.39 -2.75 -14.16
N PRO A 174 15.59 -1.73 -15.02
CA PRO A 174 15.77 -0.34 -14.58
C PRO A 174 14.62 0.24 -13.76
N SER A 175 13.38 -0.22 -14.00
CA SER A 175 12.19 0.24 -13.29
C SER A 175 12.03 -0.35 -11.88
N VAL A 176 12.87 -1.29 -11.46
CA VAL A 176 12.86 -1.86 -10.11
C VAL A 176 13.59 -0.92 -9.15
N SER A 177 12.95 -0.58 -8.03
CA SER A 177 13.54 0.25 -6.97
C SER A 177 14.16 -0.59 -5.88
N LYS A 178 13.37 -1.49 -5.28
CA LYS A 178 13.79 -2.31 -4.16
C LYS A 178 13.29 -3.73 -4.35
N VAL A 179 14.16 -4.67 -3.97
CA VAL A 179 13.85 -6.09 -3.88
C VAL A 179 14.11 -6.47 -2.43
N LYS A 180 13.09 -6.95 -1.72
CA LYS A 180 13.17 -7.34 -0.32
C LYS A 180 12.69 -8.77 -0.15
N ASN A 181 13.40 -9.55 0.64
CA ASN A 181 13.01 -10.89 1.01
C ASN A 181 12.51 -10.96 2.47
N TYR A 182 11.60 -11.89 2.74
CA TYR A 182 11.03 -12.12 4.07
C TYR A 182 10.78 -13.61 4.33
N GLY A 183 10.66 -13.98 5.60
CA GLY A 183 10.36 -15.35 6.02
C GLY A 183 11.57 -16.28 6.03
N GLN A 184 12.79 -15.73 5.94
CA GLN A 184 14.02 -16.49 6.05
C GLN A 184 14.21 -17.02 7.46
N LEU A 185 14.70 -18.26 7.55
CA LEU A 185 15.13 -18.87 8.80
C LEU A 185 16.60 -19.22 8.64
N LYS A 186 17.46 -18.66 9.50
CA LYS A 186 18.90 -18.86 9.40
C LYS A 186 19.33 -20.10 10.18
N GLU A 187 20.33 -20.79 9.64
CA GLU A 187 21.03 -21.83 10.39
C GLU A 187 21.91 -21.19 11.46
N GLN A 188 22.03 -21.88 12.60
CA GLN A 188 22.90 -21.54 13.70
C GLN A 188 23.62 -22.80 14.18
N ILE A 189 24.79 -22.63 14.78
CA ILE A 189 25.51 -23.71 15.44
C ILE A 189 25.28 -23.57 16.94
N ASN A 190 24.58 -24.52 17.53
CA ASN A 190 24.29 -24.55 18.95
C ASN A 190 25.29 -25.45 19.68
N VAL A 191 25.92 -24.89 20.71
CA VAL A 191 26.81 -25.59 21.63
C VAL A 191 26.02 -25.87 22.91
N TYR A 192 25.59 -27.11 23.09
CA TYR A 192 24.87 -27.57 24.27
C TYR A 192 25.85 -28.06 25.32
N MET A 193 26.02 -27.30 26.40
CA MET A 193 26.92 -27.70 27.49
C MET A 193 26.37 -28.90 28.26
N ASP A 194 27.26 -29.79 28.66
CA ASP A 194 26.96 -30.92 29.53
C ASP A 194 27.53 -30.65 30.93
N ASP A 195 26.68 -30.21 31.85
CA ASP A 195 27.07 -29.80 33.20
C ASP A 195 27.73 -30.94 33.98
N ALA A 196 27.32 -32.20 33.74
CA ALA A 196 27.91 -33.37 34.41
C ALA A 196 29.35 -33.60 33.95
N LYS A 197 29.62 -33.45 32.65
CA LYS A 197 30.98 -33.55 32.10
C LYS A 197 31.85 -32.37 32.52
N LEU A 198 31.32 -31.15 32.49
CA LEU A 198 32.03 -29.97 32.99
C LEU A 198 32.45 -30.14 34.45
N ALA A 199 31.56 -30.65 35.30
CA ALA A 199 31.86 -30.97 36.69
C ALA A 199 32.91 -32.09 36.82
N HIS A 200 32.80 -33.16 36.02
CA HIS A 200 33.77 -34.27 36.01
C HIS A 200 35.20 -33.81 35.66
N TYR A 201 35.35 -32.94 34.66
CA TYR A 201 36.64 -32.38 34.27
C TYR A 201 37.08 -31.17 35.13
N GLY A 202 36.24 -30.71 36.06
CA GLY A 202 36.52 -29.52 36.88
C GLY A 202 36.58 -28.21 36.07
N ILE A 203 35.96 -28.17 34.90
CA ILE A 203 35.96 -27.02 34.00
C ILE A 203 34.74 -26.15 34.30
N LYS A 204 34.97 -24.87 34.61
CA LYS A 204 33.89 -23.91 34.82
C LYS A 204 33.28 -23.50 33.47
N PRO A 205 31.94 -23.29 33.37
CA PRO A 205 31.30 -22.83 32.13
C PRO A 205 31.92 -21.54 31.56
N LEU A 206 32.40 -20.64 32.43
CA LEU A 206 33.07 -19.40 32.00
C LEU A 206 34.36 -19.66 31.20
N VAL A 207 35.06 -20.76 31.46
CA VAL A 207 36.27 -21.16 30.71
C VAL A 207 35.89 -21.59 29.29
N VAL A 208 34.78 -22.32 29.14
CA VAL A 208 34.22 -22.69 27.83
C VAL A 208 33.86 -21.43 27.04
N LEU A 209 33.17 -20.48 27.69
CA LEU A 209 32.81 -19.21 27.07
C LEU A 209 34.04 -18.41 26.64
N ALA A 210 35.09 -18.36 27.48
CA ALA A 210 36.35 -17.70 27.16
C ALA A 210 37.12 -18.38 26.02
N ALA A 211 37.06 -19.70 25.90
CA ALA A 211 37.72 -20.47 24.84
C ALA A 211 37.08 -20.27 23.46
N LEU A 212 35.78 -19.91 23.42
CA LEU A 212 35.00 -19.74 22.19
C LEU A 212 34.97 -18.30 21.64
N LYS A 213 35.31 -17.30 22.46
CA LYS A 213 35.14 -15.87 22.15
C LYS A 213 36.19 -15.23 21.20
N PRO A 214 37.50 -15.55 21.24
CA PRO A 214 38.52 -14.74 20.54
C PRO A 214 38.92 -15.14 19.11
N GLN A 215 38.35 -16.19 18.50
CA GLN A 215 38.96 -16.83 17.31
C GLN A 215 38.16 -16.71 15.99
N SER A 216 37.06 -15.96 15.96
CA SER A 216 36.25 -15.80 14.73
C SER A 216 36.61 -14.58 13.87
N ASP A 217 37.50 -13.71 14.33
CA ASP A 217 37.83 -12.46 13.62
C ASP A 217 39.08 -12.61 12.74
N VAL A 218 39.03 -12.07 11.52
CA VAL A 218 40.20 -11.96 10.64
C VAL A 218 41.15 -10.92 11.23
N GLY A 219 42.23 -11.38 11.86
CA GLY A 219 43.27 -10.50 12.40
C GLY A 219 44.22 -10.00 11.31
N TYR A 220 44.51 -8.69 11.30
CA TYR A 220 45.61 -8.14 10.50
C TYR A 220 46.95 -8.55 11.12
N ALA A 221 47.72 -9.37 10.40
CA ALA A 221 49.00 -9.91 10.89
C ALA A 221 50.22 -9.13 10.39
N GLY A 222 50.00 -7.99 9.73
CA GLY A 222 51.07 -7.17 9.16
C GLY A 222 51.43 -7.55 7.72
N GLU A 223 52.54 -6.99 7.26
CA GLU A 223 53.14 -7.26 5.95
C GLU A 223 54.67 -7.34 6.10
N ILE A 224 55.29 -8.12 5.22
CA ILE A 224 56.74 -8.26 5.13
C ILE A 224 57.19 -7.57 3.85
N ASP A 225 58.01 -6.53 3.97
CA ASP A 225 58.65 -5.86 2.84
C ASP A 225 60.10 -6.34 2.72
N ASP A 226 60.45 -7.00 1.61
CA ASP A 226 61.82 -7.44 1.33
C ASP A 226 62.65 -6.40 0.54
N GLY A 227 62.09 -5.21 0.30
CA GLY A 227 62.68 -4.13 -0.49
C GLY A 227 62.35 -4.17 -1.99
N HIS A 228 61.75 -5.27 -2.47
CA HIS A 228 61.27 -5.41 -3.85
C HIS A 228 59.76 -5.69 -3.92
N THR A 229 59.22 -6.40 -2.94
CA THR A 229 57.80 -6.77 -2.87
C THR A 229 57.33 -6.77 -1.42
N VAL A 230 56.12 -6.24 -1.22
CA VAL A 230 55.43 -6.26 0.06
C VAL A 230 54.48 -7.47 0.08
N TYR A 231 54.71 -8.40 0.99
CA TYR A 231 53.88 -9.59 1.19
C TYR A 231 52.94 -9.39 2.38
N PRO A 232 51.62 -9.27 2.17
CA PRO A 232 50.68 -9.25 3.28
C PRO A 232 50.66 -10.62 3.98
N VAL A 233 50.72 -10.61 5.32
CA VAL A 233 50.64 -11.82 6.13
C VAL A 233 49.18 -12.04 6.52
N HIS A 234 48.66 -13.22 6.17
CA HIS A 234 47.28 -13.61 6.49
C HIS A 234 47.28 -14.76 7.50
N ILE A 235 46.54 -14.58 8.60
CA ILE A 235 46.24 -15.68 9.53
C ILE A 235 44.93 -16.32 9.06
N PRO A 236 44.90 -17.63 8.76
CA PRO A 236 43.67 -18.30 8.36
C PRO A 236 42.66 -18.31 9.50
N LEU A 237 41.38 -18.34 9.15
CA LEU A 237 40.30 -18.47 10.13
C LEU A 237 40.43 -19.81 10.88
N SER A 238 40.13 -19.78 12.17
CA SER A 238 40.23 -20.98 13.03
C SER A 238 39.05 -21.94 12.88
N TYR A 239 37.90 -21.47 12.38
CA TYR A 239 36.68 -22.27 12.25
C TYR A 239 36.05 -22.10 10.87
N HIS A 240 35.83 -23.22 10.16
CA HIS A 240 35.11 -23.23 8.89
C HIS A 240 33.74 -23.93 9.02
N ASN A 241 33.57 -24.79 10.02
CA ASN A 241 32.35 -25.56 10.24
C ASN A 241 32.19 -25.93 11.73
N GLU A 242 31.10 -26.60 12.06
CA GLU A 242 30.81 -27.10 13.41
C GLU A 242 31.84 -28.12 13.93
N GLU A 243 32.55 -28.83 13.07
CA GLU A 243 33.52 -29.85 13.45
C GLU A 243 34.82 -29.22 13.96
N ASP A 244 35.27 -28.13 13.32
CA ASP A 244 36.42 -27.34 13.78
C ASP A 244 36.12 -26.75 15.17
N LEU A 245 34.92 -26.21 15.36
CA LEU A 245 34.44 -25.69 16.64
C LEU A 245 34.43 -26.79 17.71
N ALA A 246 33.95 -27.99 17.37
CA ALA A 246 33.91 -29.13 18.27
C ALA A 246 35.31 -29.63 18.68
N LYS A 247 36.33 -29.41 17.84
CA LYS A 247 37.74 -29.78 18.12
C LYS A 247 38.49 -28.74 18.94
N GLN A 248 37.92 -27.56 19.16
CA GLN A 248 38.53 -26.47 19.93
C GLN A 248 38.93 -26.94 21.33
N ILE A 249 40.15 -26.59 21.73
CA ILE A 249 40.68 -26.91 23.07
C ILE A 249 40.12 -25.91 24.07
N VAL A 250 39.49 -26.42 25.12
CA VAL A 250 38.92 -25.63 26.23
C VAL A 250 39.91 -25.56 27.39
N TYR A 251 40.62 -26.66 27.63
CA TYR A 251 41.59 -26.77 28.71
C TYR A 251 42.76 -27.63 28.25
N SER A 252 43.96 -27.24 28.68
CA SER A 252 45.19 -28.03 28.55
C SER A 252 45.90 -28.01 29.88
N ASP A 253 46.37 -29.17 30.35
CA ASP A 253 47.25 -29.24 31.51
C ASP A 253 48.73 -29.10 31.09
N PRO A 254 49.66 -28.88 32.05
CA PRO A 254 51.10 -28.80 31.77
C PRO A 254 51.73 -30.12 31.30
N LEU A 255 51.03 -31.26 31.45
CA LEU A 255 51.47 -32.58 30.99
C LEU A 255 51.09 -32.83 29.51
N GLY A 256 50.30 -31.92 28.91
CA GLY A 256 49.85 -32.00 27.52
C GLY A 256 48.50 -32.70 27.33
N ASN A 257 47.79 -33.05 28.40
CA ASN A 257 46.42 -33.55 28.29
C ASN A 257 45.49 -32.40 27.93
N ILE A 258 44.57 -32.65 26.99
CA ILE A 258 43.66 -31.64 26.47
C ILE A 258 42.21 -32.07 26.63
N VAL A 259 41.34 -31.12 26.91
CA VAL A 259 39.89 -31.27 26.87
C VAL A 259 39.35 -30.36 25.78
N ARG A 260 38.57 -30.92 24.86
CA ARG A 260 37.96 -30.20 23.74
C ARG A 260 36.49 -29.90 24.00
N ILE A 261 35.92 -29.02 23.18
CA ILE A 261 34.48 -28.70 23.25
C ILE A 261 33.62 -29.95 23.14
N LYS A 262 33.91 -30.85 22.18
CA LYS A 262 33.16 -32.12 22.02
C LYS A 262 33.18 -33.03 23.26
N ASP A 263 34.17 -32.87 24.13
CA ASP A 263 34.31 -33.69 25.34
C ASP A 263 33.40 -33.16 26.47
N VAL A 264 32.98 -31.89 26.41
CA VAL A 264 32.16 -31.21 27.45
C VAL A 264 30.86 -30.61 26.95
N ALA A 265 30.62 -30.64 25.63
CA ALA A 265 29.43 -30.08 25.00
C ALA A 265 29.09 -30.80 23.69
N ARG A 266 27.81 -30.75 23.31
CA ARG A 266 27.30 -31.24 22.03
C ARG A 266 27.14 -30.07 21.06
N VAL A 267 27.89 -30.08 19.96
CA VAL A 267 27.83 -29.05 18.91
C VAL A 267 26.91 -29.55 17.79
N VAL A 268 25.87 -28.77 17.45
CA VAL A 268 24.86 -29.17 16.46
C VAL A 268 24.52 -27.98 15.57
N ARG A 269 24.46 -28.21 14.27
CA ARG A 269 23.89 -27.27 13.29
C ARG A 269 22.38 -27.46 13.23
N GLU A 270 21.62 -26.40 13.49
CA GLU A 270 20.16 -26.42 13.41
C GLU A 270 19.61 -25.04 13.04
N TYR A 271 18.33 -24.97 12.69
CA TYR A 271 17.67 -23.68 12.46
C TYR A 271 17.36 -22.97 13.79
N GLU A 272 17.31 -21.64 13.75
CA GLU A 272 16.79 -20.88 14.88
C GLU A 272 15.32 -21.16 15.19
N GLU A 273 14.90 -20.94 16.43
CA GLU A 273 13.48 -20.96 16.74
C GLU A 273 12.82 -19.75 16.09
N PRO A 274 11.86 -19.94 15.17
CA PRO A 274 11.27 -18.82 14.47
C PRO A 274 10.48 -17.96 15.47
N ASP A 275 10.75 -16.65 15.47
CA ASP A 275 9.84 -15.67 16.08
C ASP A 275 8.64 -15.38 15.15
N SER A 276 8.77 -15.71 13.86
CA SER A 276 7.71 -15.69 12.85
C SER A 276 8.09 -16.57 11.65
N PHE A 277 7.12 -16.98 10.84
CA PHE A 277 7.37 -17.64 9.56
C PHE A 277 6.18 -17.42 8.61
N VAL A 278 6.35 -17.80 7.33
CA VAL A 278 5.34 -17.60 6.30
C VAL A 278 5.02 -18.92 5.60
N ARG A 279 3.75 -19.10 5.23
CA ARG A 279 3.28 -20.21 4.38
C ARG A 279 2.40 -19.70 3.25
N VAL A 280 2.39 -20.42 2.13
CA VAL A 280 1.42 -20.23 1.05
C VAL A 280 0.81 -21.58 0.71
N ASN A 281 -0.52 -21.65 0.73
CA ASN A 281 -1.30 -22.87 0.50
C ASN A 281 -0.79 -24.06 1.35
N GLY A 282 -0.53 -23.81 2.64
CA GLY A 282 0.02 -24.77 3.60
C GLY A 282 1.51 -25.10 3.44
N LYS A 283 2.21 -24.57 2.44
CA LYS A 283 3.62 -24.87 2.15
C LYS A 283 4.57 -23.81 2.69
N LYS A 284 5.75 -24.22 3.13
CA LYS A 284 6.82 -23.28 3.53
C LYS A 284 7.32 -22.50 2.31
N CYS A 285 7.60 -21.21 2.53
CA CYS A 285 8.03 -20.33 1.45
C CYS A 285 8.88 -19.16 1.97
N LEU A 286 9.63 -18.56 1.06
CA LEU A 286 10.20 -17.23 1.21
C LEU A 286 9.40 -16.23 0.39
N ILE A 287 9.25 -15.02 0.90
CA ILE A 287 8.50 -13.95 0.23
C ILE A 287 9.45 -13.00 -0.44
N VAL A 288 9.17 -12.64 -1.69
CA VAL A 288 9.91 -11.63 -2.44
C VAL A 288 8.96 -10.46 -2.74
N SER A 289 9.29 -9.29 -2.21
CA SER A 289 8.59 -8.03 -2.45
C SER A 289 9.35 -7.22 -3.48
N LEU A 290 8.67 -6.86 -4.56
CA LEU A 290 9.21 -6.03 -5.64
C LEU A 290 8.55 -4.66 -5.61
N GLU A 291 9.36 -3.61 -5.47
CA GLU A 291 8.92 -2.22 -5.48
C GLU A 291 9.35 -1.54 -6.79
N MET A 292 8.48 -0.73 -7.37
CA MET A 292 8.76 0.03 -8.59
C MET A 292 9.36 1.39 -8.25
N GLN A 293 10.28 1.88 -9.09
CA GLN A 293 10.77 3.26 -9.00
C GLN A 293 9.64 4.26 -9.33
N THR A 294 9.52 5.30 -8.51
CA THR A 294 8.55 6.39 -8.69
C THR A 294 8.64 7.00 -10.10
N GLY A 295 7.49 7.29 -10.71
CA GLY A 295 7.39 7.91 -12.04
C GLY A 295 7.47 6.95 -13.22
N ASN A 296 7.70 5.65 -12.98
CA ASN A 296 7.59 4.63 -14.02
C ASN A 296 6.15 4.13 -14.17
N ASN A 297 5.83 3.55 -15.33
CA ASN A 297 4.53 2.96 -15.60
C ASN A 297 4.43 1.56 -14.95
N ILE A 298 3.47 1.38 -14.04
CA ILE A 298 3.31 0.13 -13.29
C ILE A 298 2.95 -1.08 -14.15
N VAL A 299 2.25 -0.87 -15.27
CA VAL A 299 1.88 -1.95 -16.20
C VAL A 299 3.10 -2.43 -16.96
N HIS A 300 3.92 -1.52 -17.51
CA HIS A 300 5.17 -1.89 -18.20
C HIS A 300 6.16 -2.56 -17.24
N PHE A 301 6.25 -2.08 -16.01
CA PHE A 301 7.02 -2.74 -14.95
C PHE A 301 6.55 -4.20 -14.75
N GLY A 302 5.23 -4.41 -14.63
CA GLY A 302 4.65 -5.74 -14.47
C GLY A 302 4.93 -6.67 -15.64
N GLU A 303 4.89 -6.17 -16.89
CA GLU A 303 5.24 -6.95 -18.08
C GLU A 303 6.73 -7.34 -18.13
N ALA A 304 7.62 -6.40 -17.78
CA ALA A 304 9.07 -6.66 -17.75
C ALA A 304 9.43 -7.69 -16.68
N VAL A 305 8.88 -7.53 -15.47
CA VAL A 305 9.08 -8.48 -14.36
C VAL A 305 8.42 -9.83 -14.67
N GLY A 306 7.22 -9.84 -15.26
CA GLY A 306 6.51 -11.07 -15.63
C GLY A 306 7.31 -11.95 -16.59
N LYS A 307 7.97 -11.35 -17.59
CA LYS A 307 8.87 -12.07 -18.52
C LYS A 307 10.05 -12.71 -17.79
N GLU A 308 10.64 -12.01 -16.83
CA GLU A 308 11.77 -12.56 -16.07
C GLU A 308 11.31 -13.64 -15.08
N ILE A 309 10.12 -13.51 -14.48
CA ILE A 309 9.50 -14.58 -13.66
C ILE A 309 9.29 -15.83 -14.51
N GLU A 310 8.73 -15.72 -15.72
CA GLU A 310 8.51 -16.86 -16.62
C GLU A 310 9.84 -17.52 -16.99
N ARG A 311 10.85 -16.72 -17.34
CA ARG A 311 12.19 -17.21 -17.67
C ARG A 311 12.86 -17.91 -16.50
N PHE A 312 12.83 -17.32 -15.31
CA PHE A 312 13.43 -17.91 -14.12
C PHE A 312 12.70 -19.18 -13.70
N THR A 313 11.36 -19.20 -13.81
CA THR A 313 10.55 -20.40 -13.53
C THR A 313 10.94 -21.59 -14.39
N GLN A 314 11.36 -21.37 -15.65
CA GLN A 314 11.86 -22.44 -16.52
C GLN A 314 13.22 -23.00 -16.09
N SER A 315 14.01 -22.22 -15.33
CA SER A 315 15.31 -22.66 -14.79
C SER A 315 15.21 -23.36 -13.43
N LEU A 316 14.06 -23.21 -12.75
CA LEU A 316 13.84 -23.80 -11.44
C LEU A 316 13.57 -25.31 -11.53
N PRO A 317 14.00 -26.09 -10.52
CA PRO A 317 13.57 -27.47 -10.34
C PRO A 317 12.03 -27.59 -10.24
N PRO A 318 11.43 -28.73 -10.65
CA PRO A 318 9.97 -28.92 -10.64
C PRO A 318 9.31 -28.79 -9.25
N ASP A 319 10.09 -28.99 -8.17
CA ASP A 319 9.67 -28.91 -6.77
C ASP A 319 9.72 -27.48 -6.20
N VAL A 320 10.28 -26.51 -6.92
CA VAL A 320 10.30 -25.09 -6.54
C VAL A 320 9.29 -24.33 -7.39
N LYS A 321 8.37 -23.61 -6.74
CA LYS A 321 7.32 -22.85 -7.43
C LYS A 321 7.32 -21.39 -6.99
N ILE A 322 7.10 -20.51 -7.96
CA ILE A 322 6.82 -19.10 -7.72
C ILE A 322 5.30 -18.90 -7.73
N VAL A 323 4.75 -18.41 -6.64
CA VAL A 323 3.31 -18.14 -6.47
C VAL A 323 3.10 -16.66 -6.22
N THR A 324 2.20 -16.04 -6.97
CA THR A 324 1.88 -14.62 -6.80
C THR A 324 0.84 -14.44 -5.69
N ILE A 325 1.18 -13.63 -4.68
CA ILE A 325 0.30 -13.26 -3.57
C ILE A 325 -0.44 -11.95 -3.88
N SER A 326 0.27 -10.97 -4.45
CA SER A 326 -0.31 -9.69 -4.88
C SER A 326 0.26 -9.26 -6.23
N ASN A 327 -0.60 -8.77 -7.11
CA ASN A 327 -0.25 -8.26 -8.44
C ASN A 327 -0.99 -6.94 -8.70
N ILE A 328 -0.39 -5.83 -8.27
CA ILE A 328 -0.91 -4.49 -8.56
C ILE A 328 -0.84 -4.18 -10.06
N PRO A 329 0.29 -4.41 -10.78
CA PRO A 329 0.37 -4.18 -12.23
C PRO A 329 -0.76 -4.82 -13.04
N GLY A 330 -1.06 -6.09 -12.78
CA GLY A 330 -2.11 -6.83 -13.48
C GLY A 330 -3.50 -6.29 -13.16
N ALA A 331 -3.75 -5.91 -11.92
CA ALA A 331 -5.02 -5.30 -11.53
C ALA A 331 -5.22 -3.92 -12.15
N VAL A 332 -4.18 -3.08 -12.18
CA VAL A 332 -4.20 -1.77 -12.86
C VAL A 332 -4.43 -1.93 -14.35
N SER A 333 -3.74 -2.88 -14.99
CA SER A 333 -3.92 -3.17 -16.42
C SER A 333 -5.36 -3.56 -16.73
N ASN A 334 -5.95 -4.47 -15.94
CA ASN A 334 -7.34 -4.89 -16.09
C ASN A 334 -8.33 -3.74 -15.84
N ALA A 335 -8.13 -2.95 -14.78
CA ALA A 335 -8.98 -1.82 -14.44
C ALA A 335 -8.98 -0.78 -15.56
N ILE A 336 -7.80 -0.33 -16.01
CA ILE A 336 -7.69 0.68 -17.07
C ILE A 336 -8.23 0.16 -18.40
N THR A 337 -7.98 -1.11 -18.75
CA THR A 337 -8.54 -1.70 -19.98
C THR A 337 -10.07 -1.73 -19.94
N ASN A 338 -10.65 -2.11 -18.80
CA ASN A 338 -12.09 -2.06 -18.60
C ASN A 338 -12.63 -0.63 -18.67
N PHE A 339 -11.99 0.34 -18.00
CA PHE A 339 -12.37 1.74 -18.07
C PHE A 339 -12.26 2.31 -19.49
N MET A 340 -11.22 1.98 -20.25
CA MET A 340 -11.09 2.39 -21.65
C MET A 340 -12.19 1.80 -22.53
N LYS A 341 -12.58 0.56 -22.27
CA LYS A 341 -13.72 -0.07 -22.95
C LYS A 341 -15.02 0.63 -22.61
N GLU A 342 -15.29 0.91 -21.34
CA GLU A 342 -16.49 1.63 -20.89
C GLU A 342 -16.53 3.07 -21.43
N PHE A 343 -15.39 3.75 -21.44
CA PHE A 343 -15.24 5.07 -22.02
C PHE A 343 -15.53 5.07 -23.53
N ALA A 344 -14.98 4.09 -24.26
CA ALA A 344 -15.28 3.92 -25.68
C ALA A 344 -16.77 3.62 -25.92
N ILE A 345 -17.38 2.76 -25.09
CA ILE A 345 -18.83 2.48 -25.13
C ILE A 345 -19.62 3.76 -24.90
N ALA A 346 -19.24 4.60 -23.94
CA ALA A 346 -19.90 5.87 -23.67
C ALA A 346 -19.82 6.83 -24.86
N ILE A 347 -18.65 6.98 -25.49
CA ILE A 347 -18.46 7.80 -26.71
C ILE A 347 -19.37 7.29 -27.84
N VAL A 348 -19.40 5.97 -28.06
CA VAL A 348 -20.24 5.35 -29.08
C VAL A 348 -21.71 5.54 -28.77
N ALA A 349 -22.12 5.39 -27.51
CA ALA A 349 -23.51 5.59 -27.07
C ALA A 349 -23.98 7.03 -27.31
N VAL A 350 -23.20 8.03 -26.90
CA VAL A 350 -23.54 9.44 -27.13
C VAL A 350 -23.56 9.76 -28.63
N THR A 351 -22.60 9.25 -29.40
CA THR A 351 -22.58 9.38 -30.87
C THR A 351 -23.82 8.73 -31.52
N LEU A 352 -24.24 7.56 -31.05
CA LEU A 352 -25.40 6.86 -31.56
C LEU A 352 -26.70 7.61 -31.23
N VAL A 353 -26.82 8.15 -30.02
CA VAL A 353 -27.94 9.01 -29.60
C VAL A 353 -28.03 10.24 -30.50
N THR A 354 -26.92 10.95 -30.77
CA THR A 354 -26.95 12.12 -31.67
C THR A 354 -27.34 11.75 -33.11
N ILE A 355 -26.87 10.61 -33.63
CA ILE A 355 -27.27 10.09 -34.96
C ILE A 355 -28.73 9.66 -35.03
N ILE A 356 -29.31 9.17 -33.93
CA ILE A 356 -30.72 8.80 -33.88
C ILE A 356 -31.62 10.04 -33.89
N LEU A 357 -31.31 11.04 -33.06
CA LEU A 357 -32.16 12.22 -32.85
C LEU A 357 -32.01 13.28 -33.94
N LEU A 358 -30.80 13.49 -34.48
CA LEU A 358 -30.52 14.56 -35.44
C LEU A 358 -30.48 14.06 -36.90
N PRO A 359 -30.73 14.94 -37.90
CA PRO A 359 -30.54 14.57 -39.31
C PRO A 359 -29.09 14.14 -39.58
N ARG A 360 -28.91 13.18 -40.49
CA ARG A 360 -27.61 12.51 -40.75
C ARG A 360 -26.40 13.46 -40.87
N ARG A 361 -26.56 14.61 -41.54
CA ARG A 361 -25.48 15.58 -41.75
C ARG A 361 -25.14 16.37 -40.48
N VAL A 362 -26.17 16.78 -39.74
CA VAL A 362 -26.05 17.49 -38.45
C VAL A 362 -25.43 16.57 -37.41
N ALA A 363 -25.93 15.33 -37.35
CA ALA A 363 -25.41 14.30 -36.47
C ALA A 363 -23.94 13.98 -36.73
N LEU A 364 -23.49 13.88 -37.99
CA LEU A 364 -22.11 13.54 -38.31
C LEU A 364 -21.12 14.64 -37.89
N VAL A 365 -21.54 15.91 -37.94
CA VAL A 365 -20.74 17.04 -37.43
C VAL A 365 -20.71 17.00 -35.90
N ALA A 366 -21.85 16.84 -35.24
CA ALA A 366 -21.92 16.75 -33.78
C ALA A 366 -21.13 15.53 -33.24
N ALA A 367 -21.30 14.37 -33.86
CA ALA A 367 -20.61 13.12 -33.51
C ALA A 367 -19.09 13.23 -33.69
N SER A 368 -18.62 13.87 -34.76
CA SER A 368 -17.17 14.02 -34.97
C SER A 368 -16.52 15.00 -33.98
N ALA A 369 -17.26 15.98 -33.46
CA ALA A 369 -16.75 16.88 -32.42
C ALA A 369 -16.40 16.13 -31.11
N ILE A 370 -17.11 15.05 -30.78
CA ILE A 370 -16.96 14.33 -29.50
C ILE A 370 -15.56 13.69 -29.38
N PRO A 371 -15.13 12.77 -30.28
CA PRO A 371 -13.78 12.19 -30.18
C PRO A 371 -12.68 13.23 -30.33
N ILE A 372 -12.92 14.29 -31.12
CA ILE A 372 -11.92 15.34 -31.34
C ILE A 372 -11.65 16.11 -30.05
N SER A 373 -12.70 16.58 -29.36
CA SER A 373 -12.55 17.28 -28.09
C SER A 373 -11.83 16.42 -27.05
N ILE A 374 -12.19 15.12 -26.96
CA ILE A 374 -11.58 14.17 -26.01
C ILE A 374 -10.09 13.96 -26.30
N LEU A 375 -9.72 13.71 -27.57
CA LEU A 375 -8.31 13.52 -27.93
C LEU A 375 -7.49 14.78 -27.64
N ILE A 376 -8.05 15.96 -27.88
CA ILE A 376 -7.41 17.22 -27.48
C ILE A 376 -7.31 17.32 -25.95
N THR A 377 -8.33 16.91 -25.19
CA THR A 377 -8.26 16.83 -23.72
C THR A 377 -7.10 15.94 -23.26
N LEU A 378 -6.95 14.75 -23.85
CA LEU A 378 -5.85 13.83 -23.54
C LEU A 378 -4.48 14.44 -23.86
N ALA A 379 -4.37 15.18 -24.98
CA ALA A 379 -3.15 15.91 -25.32
C ALA A 379 -2.79 16.94 -24.23
N PHE A 380 -3.76 17.71 -23.75
CA PHE A 380 -3.54 18.68 -22.67
C PHE A 380 -3.16 18.01 -21.36
N MET A 381 -3.84 16.92 -20.98
CA MET A 381 -3.51 16.15 -19.77
C MET A 381 -2.07 15.65 -19.82
N TRP A 382 -1.64 15.09 -20.96
CA TRP A 382 -0.29 14.56 -21.09
C TRP A 382 0.79 15.65 -21.02
N VAL A 383 0.59 16.77 -21.70
CA VAL A 383 1.53 17.91 -21.67
C VAL A 383 1.62 18.56 -20.28
N THR A 384 0.53 18.50 -19.50
CA THR A 384 0.50 19.04 -18.12
C THR A 384 0.90 18.02 -17.05
N GLY A 385 1.28 16.80 -17.45
CA GLY A 385 1.81 15.77 -16.54
C GLY A 385 0.74 15.06 -15.70
N TRP A 386 -0.51 15.02 -16.14
CA TRP A 386 -1.55 14.23 -15.48
C TRP A 386 -1.63 12.82 -16.05
N ASP A 387 -1.74 11.82 -15.18
CA ASP A 387 -1.78 10.41 -15.58
C ASP A 387 -3.21 9.91 -15.88
N LEU A 388 -3.28 8.78 -16.60
CA LEU A 388 -4.53 8.02 -16.76
C LEU A 388 -4.71 7.10 -15.56
N GLN A 389 -5.60 7.50 -14.66
CA GLN A 389 -5.97 6.76 -13.46
C GLN A 389 -7.49 6.81 -13.24
N THR A 390 -7.98 5.99 -12.33
CA THR A 390 -9.43 5.75 -12.12
C THR A 390 -10.27 7.05 -12.04
N VAL A 391 -9.84 8.04 -11.26
CA VAL A 391 -10.51 9.33 -11.07
C VAL A 391 -10.42 10.22 -12.31
N SER A 392 -9.29 10.26 -13.03
CA SER A 392 -9.16 11.07 -14.26
C SER A 392 -10.02 10.48 -15.38
N LEU A 393 -10.08 9.15 -15.49
CA LEU A 393 -10.97 8.45 -16.42
C LEU A 393 -12.45 8.65 -16.08
N ALA A 394 -12.83 8.50 -14.80
CA ALA A 394 -14.18 8.79 -14.33
C ALA A 394 -14.58 10.25 -14.62
N SER A 395 -13.64 11.18 -14.49
CA SER A 395 -13.86 12.60 -14.83
C SER A 395 -14.13 12.80 -16.32
N LEU A 396 -13.40 12.10 -17.20
CA LEU A 396 -13.66 12.14 -18.65
C LEU A 396 -15.03 11.55 -19.01
N ILE A 397 -15.44 10.45 -18.37
CA ILE A 397 -16.77 9.85 -18.56
C ILE A 397 -17.86 10.81 -18.09
N LEU A 398 -17.70 11.41 -16.90
CA LEU A 398 -18.64 12.37 -16.32
C LEU A 398 -18.85 13.57 -17.26
N VAL A 399 -17.77 14.10 -17.83
CA VAL A 399 -17.80 15.31 -18.65
C VAL A 399 -18.15 15.04 -20.11
N LEU A 400 -18.13 13.77 -20.55
CA LEU A 400 -18.50 13.39 -21.91
C LEU A 400 -19.85 13.97 -22.33
N GLY A 401 -20.87 13.91 -21.47
CA GLY A 401 -22.19 14.48 -21.75
C GLY A 401 -22.18 16.01 -21.88
N MET A 402 -21.37 16.69 -21.06
CA MET A 402 -21.23 18.15 -21.09
C MET A 402 -20.42 18.64 -22.29
N VAL A 403 -19.46 17.85 -22.77
CA VAL A 403 -18.62 18.19 -23.93
C VAL A 403 -19.43 18.31 -25.22
N VAL A 404 -20.45 17.46 -25.38
CA VAL A 404 -21.26 17.42 -26.61
C VAL A 404 -22.25 18.59 -26.67
N ASP A 405 -22.71 19.06 -25.51
CA ASP A 405 -23.74 20.08 -25.39
C ASP A 405 -23.34 21.39 -26.09
N ASN A 406 -22.12 21.86 -25.84
CA ASN A 406 -21.56 23.06 -26.48
C ASN A 406 -21.55 22.97 -28.02
N ALA A 407 -21.24 21.79 -28.56
CA ALA A 407 -21.25 21.56 -30.00
C ALA A 407 -22.69 21.57 -30.56
N ILE A 408 -23.62 20.90 -29.87
CA ILE A 408 -25.02 20.83 -30.30
C ILE A 408 -25.66 22.21 -30.30
N VAL A 409 -25.46 23.02 -29.26
CA VAL A 409 -26.02 24.38 -29.15
C VAL A 409 -25.59 25.28 -30.30
N ILE A 410 -24.32 25.23 -30.70
CA ILE A 410 -23.80 26.02 -31.83
C ILE A 410 -24.33 25.48 -33.17
N ILE A 411 -24.40 24.16 -33.33
CA ILE A 411 -24.94 23.53 -34.54
C ILE A 411 -26.43 23.87 -34.72
N ASP A 412 -27.20 23.85 -33.63
CA ASP A 412 -28.63 24.14 -33.67
C ASP A 412 -28.89 25.58 -34.10
N ASN A 413 -28.17 26.55 -33.54
CA ASN A 413 -28.26 27.94 -33.98
C ASN A 413 -27.78 28.15 -35.42
N TYR A 414 -26.74 27.45 -35.84
CA TYR A 414 -26.28 27.47 -37.24
C TYR A 414 -27.40 27.00 -38.19
N VAL A 415 -28.06 25.89 -37.86
CA VAL A 415 -29.16 25.34 -38.65
C VAL A 415 -30.38 26.26 -38.65
N GLU A 416 -30.73 26.84 -37.49
CA GLU A 416 -31.83 27.80 -37.37
C GLU A 416 -31.61 29.03 -38.28
N LYS A 417 -30.36 29.51 -38.38
CA LYS A 417 -30.00 30.62 -39.27
C LYS A 417 -30.15 30.27 -40.75
N LEU A 418 -29.76 29.07 -41.14
CA LEU A 418 -30.01 28.57 -42.49
C LEU A 418 -31.52 28.48 -42.78
N ASP A 419 -32.31 28.08 -41.79
CA ASP A 419 -33.78 28.01 -41.88
C ASP A 419 -34.43 29.40 -42.03
N ASN A 420 -33.79 30.44 -41.52
CA ASN A 420 -34.20 31.84 -41.68
C ASN A 420 -33.61 32.51 -42.94
N GLY A 421 -32.97 31.73 -43.83
CA GLY A 421 -32.50 32.21 -45.14
C GLY A 421 -31.12 32.89 -45.14
N ILE A 422 -30.37 32.83 -44.03
CA ILE A 422 -29.02 33.39 -43.95
C ILE A 422 -28.04 32.52 -44.74
N THR A 423 -27.04 33.13 -45.39
CA THR A 423 -26.05 32.39 -46.18
C THR A 423 -25.19 31.47 -45.28
N PRO A 424 -24.75 30.28 -45.75
CA PRO A 424 -23.97 29.35 -44.94
C PRO A 424 -22.68 29.92 -44.32
N HIS A 425 -22.05 30.89 -45.00
CA HIS A 425 -20.85 31.55 -44.51
C HIS A 425 -21.16 32.51 -43.35
N GLU A 426 -22.19 33.34 -43.51
CA GLU A 426 -22.64 34.28 -42.46
C GLU A 426 -23.24 33.54 -41.27
N ALA A 427 -24.02 32.47 -41.51
CA ALA A 427 -24.56 31.62 -40.46
C ALA A 427 -23.46 31.01 -39.57
N ALA A 428 -22.31 30.62 -40.15
CA ALA A 428 -21.20 30.02 -39.41
C ALA A 428 -20.55 31.04 -38.46
N SER A 429 -20.28 32.25 -38.95
CA SER A 429 -19.72 33.33 -38.14
C SER A 429 -20.72 33.77 -37.05
N GLN A 430 -21.97 33.98 -37.43
CA GLN A 430 -22.97 34.54 -36.55
C GLN A 430 -23.42 33.55 -35.47
N SER A 431 -23.46 32.24 -35.77
CA SER A 431 -23.85 31.21 -34.78
C SER A 431 -22.96 31.21 -33.55
N VAL A 432 -21.67 31.50 -33.73
CA VAL A 432 -20.75 31.64 -32.60
C VAL A 432 -20.87 33.01 -31.96
N SER A 433 -20.94 34.11 -32.73
CA SER A 433 -21.00 35.46 -32.12
C SER A 433 -22.20 35.64 -31.19
N ASP A 434 -23.33 35.04 -31.53
CA ASP A 434 -24.58 35.22 -30.78
C ASP A 434 -24.61 34.41 -29.49
N LEU A 435 -23.93 33.25 -29.47
CA LEU A 435 -24.00 32.32 -28.34
C LEU A 435 -22.69 32.22 -27.55
N PHE A 436 -21.56 32.74 -28.05
CA PHE A 436 -20.26 32.58 -27.39
C PHE A 436 -20.26 33.08 -25.94
N GLY A 437 -20.89 34.23 -25.67
CA GLY A 437 -21.02 34.76 -24.31
C GLY A 437 -21.77 33.80 -23.38
N SER A 438 -22.92 33.29 -23.82
CA SER A 438 -23.75 32.36 -23.05
C SER A 438 -23.06 31.02 -22.82
N VAL A 439 -22.44 30.44 -23.86
CA VAL A 439 -21.73 29.15 -23.78
C VAL A 439 -20.48 29.27 -22.92
N LEU A 440 -19.71 30.36 -23.05
CA LEU A 440 -18.55 30.63 -22.19
C LEU A 440 -18.96 30.79 -20.73
N SER A 441 -20.01 31.58 -20.44
CA SER A 441 -20.50 31.77 -19.06
C SER A 441 -20.99 30.46 -18.45
N ALA A 442 -21.77 29.66 -19.18
CA ALA A 442 -22.22 28.35 -18.71
C ALA A 442 -21.03 27.41 -18.42
N THR A 443 -20.05 27.37 -19.33
CA THR A 443 -18.84 26.56 -19.17
C THR A 443 -18.03 26.99 -17.94
N LEU A 444 -17.85 28.30 -17.72
CA LEU A 444 -17.13 28.82 -16.55
C LEU A 444 -17.85 28.54 -15.24
N ILE A 445 -19.19 28.59 -15.21
CA ILE A 445 -19.98 28.22 -14.03
C ILE A 445 -19.75 26.74 -13.69
N LEU A 446 -19.79 25.84 -14.68
CA LEU A 446 -19.52 24.43 -14.46
C LEU A 446 -18.11 24.20 -13.89
N ILE A 447 -17.10 24.87 -14.45
CA ILE A 447 -15.72 24.81 -13.94
C ILE A 447 -15.66 25.31 -12.49
N ALA A 448 -16.32 26.42 -12.19
CA ALA A 448 -16.38 27.01 -10.86
C ALA A 448 -17.11 26.11 -9.83
N CYS A 449 -18.02 25.22 -10.27
CA CYS A 449 -18.66 24.26 -9.37
C CYS A 449 -17.71 23.15 -8.89
N PHE A 450 -16.72 22.75 -9.70
CA PHE A 450 -15.77 21.69 -9.34
C PHE A 450 -14.52 22.20 -8.61
N TRP A 451 -14.11 23.44 -8.85
CA TRP A 451 -12.91 24.03 -8.22
C TRP A 451 -12.89 24.05 -6.68
N PRO A 452 -14.02 24.27 -5.96
CA PRO A 452 -14.05 24.22 -4.50
C PRO A 452 -13.44 22.94 -3.90
N ILE A 453 -13.51 21.81 -4.62
CA ILE A 453 -12.93 20.53 -4.18
C ILE A 453 -11.44 20.68 -3.85
N ILE A 454 -10.67 21.41 -4.66
CA ILE A 454 -9.22 21.60 -4.46
C ILE A 454 -8.93 22.40 -3.18
N PHE A 455 -9.80 23.36 -2.83
CA PHE A 455 -9.57 24.28 -1.71
C PHE A 455 -10.07 23.73 -0.37
N PHE A 456 -11.17 22.98 -0.39
CA PHE A 456 -11.86 22.53 0.81
C PHE A 456 -11.50 21.10 1.22
N MET A 457 -11.12 20.21 0.29
CA MET A 457 -10.70 18.85 0.64
C MET A 457 -9.19 18.80 0.89
N LYS A 458 -8.79 18.28 2.06
CA LYS A 458 -7.39 18.19 2.50
C LYS A 458 -7.02 16.73 2.83
N GLY A 459 -5.72 16.47 2.99
CA GLY A 459 -5.16 15.15 3.23
C GLY A 459 -5.37 14.19 2.06
N THR A 460 -5.26 12.89 2.35
CA THR A 460 -5.33 11.80 1.36
C THR A 460 -6.62 11.84 0.53
N ALA A 461 -7.74 12.26 1.13
CA ALA A 461 -9.01 12.43 0.43
C ALA A 461 -8.91 13.48 -0.69
N GLY A 462 -8.27 14.61 -0.38
CA GLY A 462 -8.01 15.70 -1.33
C GLY A 462 -7.07 15.25 -2.46
N ASP A 463 -5.97 14.57 -2.12
CA ASP A 463 -5.02 14.04 -3.11
C ASP A 463 -5.68 13.05 -4.08
N PHE A 464 -6.56 12.18 -3.57
CA PHE A 464 -7.32 11.22 -4.37
C PHE A 464 -8.25 11.90 -5.39
N VAL A 465 -9.00 12.94 -5.00
CA VAL A 465 -9.93 13.63 -5.91
C VAL A 465 -9.30 14.79 -6.68
N ARG A 466 -8.02 15.11 -6.42
CA ARG A 466 -7.35 16.31 -6.92
C ARG A 466 -7.39 16.44 -8.44
N SER A 467 -7.27 15.32 -9.15
CA SER A 467 -7.29 15.27 -10.61
C SER A 467 -8.64 15.67 -11.23
N LEU A 468 -9.75 15.46 -10.52
CA LEU A 468 -11.09 15.62 -11.09
C LEU A 468 -11.36 17.04 -11.58
N PRO A 469 -11.18 18.12 -10.78
CA PRO A 469 -11.46 19.47 -11.26
C PRO A 469 -10.54 19.92 -12.40
N TYR A 470 -9.29 19.45 -12.46
CA TYR A 470 -8.38 19.76 -13.56
C TYR A 470 -8.84 19.10 -14.86
N VAL A 471 -9.11 17.79 -14.83
CA VAL A 471 -9.54 17.03 -16.00
C VAL A 471 -10.87 17.56 -16.52
N VAL A 472 -11.82 17.87 -15.63
CA VAL A 472 -13.08 18.51 -16.01
C VAL A 472 -12.85 19.86 -16.66
N SER A 473 -11.97 20.69 -16.08
CA SER A 473 -11.63 21.99 -16.67
C SER A 473 -11.04 21.84 -18.07
N PHE A 474 -10.08 20.94 -18.28
CA PHE A 474 -9.51 20.68 -19.61
C PHE A 474 -10.56 20.18 -20.60
N ALA A 475 -11.41 19.23 -20.21
CA ALA A 475 -12.47 18.71 -21.07
C ALA A 475 -13.47 19.80 -21.49
N LEU A 476 -13.90 20.64 -20.55
CA LEU A 476 -14.83 21.74 -20.82
C LEU A 476 -14.20 22.86 -21.65
N PHE A 477 -12.95 23.24 -21.37
CA PHE A 477 -12.23 24.24 -22.18
C PHE A 477 -11.98 23.74 -23.61
N THR A 478 -11.56 22.49 -23.78
CA THR A 478 -11.32 21.89 -25.10
C THR A 478 -12.63 21.69 -25.86
N SER A 479 -13.73 21.35 -25.18
CA SER A 479 -15.09 21.36 -25.75
C SER A 479 -15.48 22.75 -26.27
N LEU A 480 -15.33 23.80 -25.45
CA LEU A 480 -15.61 25.18 -25.86
C LEU A 480 -14.75 25.62 -27.05
N PHE A 481 -13.47 25.28 -27.03
CA PHE A 481 -12.56 25.57 -28.15
C PHE A 481 -13.02 24.85 -29.42
N THR A 482 -13.36 23.57 -29.32
CA THR A 482 -13.83 22.76 -30.46
C THR A 482 -15.16 23.30 -30.98
N SER A 483 -16.09 23.67 -30.11
CA SER A 483 -17.41 24.17 -30.50
C SER A 483 -17.36 25.58 -31.10
N ALA A 484 -16.47 26.45 -30.62
CA ALA A 484 -16.35 27.81 -31.16
C ALA A 484 -15.54 27.89 -32.46
N VAL A 485 -14.62 26.94 -32.69
CA VAL A 485 -13.67 26.99 -33.81
C VAL A 485 -13.95 25.93 -34.86
N LEU A 486 -13.99 24.66 -34.47
CA LEU A 486 -14.05 23.53 -35.40
C LEU A 486 -15.48 23.25 -35.87
N VAL A 487 -16.45 23.30 -34.97
CA VAL A 487 -17.86 22.99 -35.26
C VAL A 487 -18.48 23.91 -36.33
N PRO A 488 -18.28 25.24 -36.34
CA PRO A 488 -18.79 26.11 -37.40
C PRO A 488 -18.14 25.84 -38.74
N LEU A 489 -16.85 25.50 -38.76
CA LEU A 489 -16.11 25.11 -39.97
C LEU A 489 -16.65 23.81 -40.57
N LEU A 490 -16.86 22.80 -39.73
CA LEU A 490 -17.46 21.52 -40.14
C LEU A 490 -18.91 21.72 -40.60
N SER A 491 -19.70 22.53 -39.87
CA SER A 491 -21.08 22.86 -40.23
C SER A 491 -21.16 23.56 -41.59
N TYR A 492 -20.30 24.57 -41.84
CA TYR A 492 -20.19 25.24 -43.13
C TYR A 492 -19.85 24.29 -44.28
N SER A 493 -18.97 23.31 -44.04
CA SER A 493 -18.55 22.35 -45.07
C SER A 493 -19.63 21.29 -45.38
N PHE A 494 -20.27 20.75 -44.35
CA PHE A 494 -21.15 19.57 -44.46
C PHE A 494 -22.66 19.90 -44.46
N ILE A 495 -23.10 21.05 -43.92
CA ILE A 495 -24.50 21.44 -43.75
C ILE A 495 -24.79 22.68 -44.61
N LYS A 496 -25.31 22.47 -45.81
CA LYS A 496 -25.53 23.55 -46.81
C LYS A 496 -26.98 24.06 -46.91
N LYS A 497 -27.93 23.40 -46.24
CA LYS A 497 -29.36 23.73 -46.23
C LYS A 497 -29.91 23.47 -44.83
N GLY A 498 -30.84 24.32 -44.40
CA GLY A 498 -31.56 24.14 -43.13
C GLY A 498 -32.57 22.98 -43.16
N ILE A 499 -33.23 22.73 -42.03
CA ILE A 499 -34.13 21.58 -41.80
C ILE A 499 -35.60 21.93 -42.13
N LYS A 500 -36.05 23.20 -42.08
CA LYS A 500 -37.46 23.61 -42.28
C LYS A 500 -38.03 23.26 -43.65
N ASN A 501 -37.22 23.31 -44.72
CA ASN A 501 -37.70 23.10 -46.09
C ASN A 501 -37.59 21.64 -46.58
N ASP A 502 -36.97 20.75 -45.81
CA ASP A 502 -36.98 19.32 -46.09
C ASP A 502 -38.23 18.75 -45.42
N SER A 503 -39.33 18.64 -46.18
CA SER A 503 -40.59 18.09 -45.68
C SER A 503 -40.31 16.70 -45.12
N ARG A 504 -40.31 16.63 -43.78
CA ARG A 504 -39.94 15.49 -42.96
C ARG A 504 -40.74 14.22 -43.33
N LYS A 505 -40.35 13.52 -44.39
CA LYS A 505 -40.96 12.24 -44.80
C LYS A 505 -40.23 11.09 -44.11
N GLY A 506 -40.82 10.55 -43.03
CA GLY A 506 -40.35 9.33 -42.37
C GLY A 506 -40.91 9.09 -40.97
N ARG A 507 -40.83 7.84 -40.47
CA ARG A 507 -41.29 7.44 -39.12
C ARG A 507 -40.69 8.29 -37.98
N LYS A 508 -39.46 8.77 -38.11
CA LYS A 508 -38.77 9.60 -37.10
C LYS A 508 -39.47 10.96 -36.88
N ALA A 509 -39.99 11.56 -37.93
CA ALA A 509 -40.67 12.85 -37.86
C ALA A 509 -42.01 12.76 -37.13
N VAL A 510 -42.77 11.69 -37.43
CA VAL A 510 -44.04 11.39 -36.76
C VAL A 510 -43.84 11.16 -35.27
N PHE A 511 -42.75 10.48 -34.88
CA PHE A 511 -42.39 10.29 -33.47
C PHE A 511 -42.07 11.62 -32.76
N LEU A 512 -41.19 12.45 -33.34
CA LEU A 512 -40.82 13.73 -32.74
C LEU A 512 -42.01 14.69 -32.66
N ASP A 513 -42.90 14.73 -33.66
CA ASP A 513 -44.10 15.56 -33.64
C ASP A 513 -45.09 15.09 -32.56
N GLN A 514 -45.19 13.77 -32.31
CA GLN A 514 -46.00 13.23 -31.22
C GLN A 514 -45.43 13.60 -29.85
N VAL A 515 -44.11 13.49 -29.67
CA VAL A 515 -43.42 13.93 -28.46
C VAL A 515 -43.63 15.43 -28.24
N GLN A 516 -43.51 16.26 -29.29
CA GLN A 516 -43.75 17.70 -29.20
C GLN A 516 -45.21 18.01 -28.81
N LYS A 517 -46.19 17.31 -29.38
CA LYS A 517 -47.61 17.47 -29.00
C LYS A 517 -47.85 17.13 -27.53
N GLN A 518 -47.25 16.04 -27.04
CA GLN A 518 -47.36 15.66 -25.63
C GLN A 518 -46.66 16.68 -24.73
N TYR A 519 -45.46 17.13 -25.10
CA TYR A 519 -44.73 18.17 -24.39
C TYR A 519 -45.55 19.47 -24.30
N ASN A 520 -46.08 19.97 -25.41
CA ASN A 520 -46.93 21.17 -25.43
C ASN A 520 -48.18 21.00 -24.55
N ARG A 521 -48.84 19.83 -24.59
CA ARG A 521 -50.00 19.54 -23.74
C ARG A 521 -49.65 19.56 -22.25
N LEU A 522 -48.51 19.00 -21.87
CA LEU A 522 -48.02 19.01 -20.50
C LEU A 522 -47.63 20.43 -20.06
N LEU A 523 -46.99 21.19 -20.94
CA LEU A 523 -46.61 22.59 -20.72
C LEU A 523 -47.85 23.47 -20.51
N ASP A 524 -48.86 23.37 -21.38
CA ASP A 524 -50.12 24.10 -21.25
C ASP A 524 -50.83 23.77 -19.93
N ASN A 525 -50.83 22.49 -19.54
CA ASN A 525 -51.38 22.06 -18.26
C ASN A 525 -50.56 22.56 -17.06
N ALA A 526 -49.23 22.63 -17.20
CA ALA A 526 -48.33 23.15 -16.16
C ALA A 526 -48.58 24.65 -15.93
N PHE A 527 -48.73 25.45 -16.99
CA PHE A 527 -49.06 26.87 -16.88
C PHE A 527 -50.46 27.12 -16.32
N LYS A 528 -51.45 26.30 -16.69
CA LYS A 528 -52.80 26.36 -16.11
C LYS A 528 -52.80 26.06 -14.62
N ASN A 529 -52.00 25.10 -14.18
CA ASN A 529 -51.95 24.62 -12.79
C ASN A 529 -50.64 24.95 -12.07
N LYS A 530 -50.16 26.20 -12.20
CA LYS A 530 -48.85 26.64 -11.68
C LYS A 530 -48.58 26.29 -10.20
N LEU A 531 -49.61 26.37 -9.34
CA LEU A 531 -49.48 26.03 -7.92
C LEU A 531 -49.20 24.54 -7.71
N ILE A 532 -49.85 23.66 -8.48
CA ILE A 532 -49.61 22.22 -8.41
C ILE A 532 -48.18 21.89 -8.84
N VAL A 533 -47.67 22.56 -9.89
CA VAL A 533 -46.30 22.35 -10.37
C VAL A 533 -45.28 22.77 -9.30
N VAL A 534 -45.48 23.93 -8.66
CA VAL A 534 -44.61 24.40 -7.57
C VAL A 534 -44.67 23.45 -6.38
N LEU A 535 -45.86 23.00 -5.98
CA LEU A 535 -46.04 22.04 -4.88
C LEU A 535 -45.39 20.69 -5.20
N LEU A 536 -45.51 20.20 -6.43
CA LEU A 536 -44.88 18.96 -6.87
C LEU A 536 -43.36 19.09 -6.88
N GLY A 537 -42.82 20.22 -7.36
CA GLY A 537 -41.39 20.52 -7.31
C GLY A 537 -40.86 20.57 -5.87
N MET A 538 -41.59 21.24 -4.97
CA MET A 538 -41.26 21.28 -3.54
C MET A 538 -41.36 19.89 -2.90
N ALA A 539 -42.40 19.12 -3.22
CA ALA A 539 -42.56 17.76 -2.73
C ALA A 539 -41.42 16.85 -3.22
N SER A 540 -40.98 16.99 -4.48
CA SER A 540 -39.83 16.25 -5.00
C SER A 540 -38.53 16.65 -4.31
N PHE A 541 -38.35 17.94 -4.00
CA PHE A 541 -37.19 18.42 -3.25
C PHE A 541 -37.18 17.87 -1.81
N ILE A 542 -38.33 17.93 -1.12
CA ILE A 542 -38.49 17.37 0.22
C ILE A 542 -38.29 15.85 0.20
N ALA A 543 -38.85 15.14 -0.78
CA ALA A 543 -38.62 13.71 -0.95
C ALA A 543 -37.13 13.40 -1.14
N GLY A 544 -36.42 14.21 -1.92
CA GLY A 544 -34.96 14.11 -2.06
C GLY A 544 -34.22 14.29 -0.73
N LEU A 545 -34.62 15.28 0.09
CA LEU A 545 -34.05 15.48 1.43
C LEU A 545 -34.35 14.31 2.38
N VAL A 546 -35.56 13.75 2.32
CA VAL A 546 -35.94 12.56 3.10
C VAL A 546 -35.11 11.36 2.68
N ILE A 547 -34.96 11.11 1.37
CA ILE A 547 -34.10 10.03 0.83
C ILE A 547 -32.65 10.21 1.30
N LEU A 548 -32.13 11.45 1.26
CA LEU A 548 -30.79 11.76 1.75
C LEU A 548 -30.64 11.51 3.25
N GLY A 549 -31.68 11.79 4.04
CA GLY A 549 -31.69 11.57 5.49
C GLY A 549 -31.76 10.10 5.90
N ILE A 550 -32.37 9.23 5.09
CA ILE A 550 -32.46 7.78 5.36
C ILE A 550 -31.35 6.96 4.69
N SER A 551 -30.63 7.54 3.71
CA SER A 551 -29.56 6.84 3.02
C SER A 551 -28.36 6.67 3.95
N PRO A 552 -27.79 5.46 4.09
CA PRO A 552 -26.59 5.26 4.86
C PRO A 552 -25.45 6.10 4.26
N GLN A 553 -24.75 6.84 5.12
CA GLN A 553 -23.60 7.65 4.73
C GLN A 553 -22.33 6.85 4.98
N GLN A 554 -21.49 6.74 3.96
CA GLN A 554 -20.17 6.14 4.06
C GLN A 554 -19.14 7.13 3.52
N SER A 555 -18.06 7.37 4.28
CA SER A 555 -17.03 8.34 3.87
C SER A 555 -16.25 7.89 2.63
N PHE A 556 -16.07 6.57 2.47
CA PHE A 556 -15.33 5.98 1.35
C PHE A 556 -15.93 4.64 0.96
N PRO A 557 -16.06 4.34 -0.35
CA PRO A 557 -16.52 3.03 -0.78
C PRO A 557 -15.47 1.93 -0.49
N LYS A 558 -15.93 0.69 -0.49
CA LYS A 558 -15.06 -0.48 -0.46
C LYS A 558 -14.38 -0.66 -1.82
N ILE A 559 -13.19 -1.23 -1.82
CA ILE A 559 -12.49 -1.56 -3.06
C ILE A 559 -13.00 -2.89 -3.60
N GLU A 560 -13.33 -2.90 -4.89
CA GLU A 560 -13.65 -4.10 -5.63
C GLU A 560 -12.36 -4.82 -6.05
N ARG A 561 -11.86 -5.67 -5.15
CA ARG A 561 -10.67 -6.51 -5.39
C ARG A 561 -11.01 -7.98 -5.16
N ASN A 562 -10.41 -8.86 -5.96
CA ASN A 562 -10.42 -10.30 -5.76
C ASN A 562 -9.43 -10.73 -4.66
N GLN A 563 -9.24 -9.87 -3.65
CA GLN A 563 -8.26 -10.04 -2.59
C GLN A 563 -8.76 -9.36 -1.31
N PHE A 564 -8.55 -9.99 -0.17
CA PHE A 564 -8.84 -9.42 1.14
C PHE A 564 -7.84 -9.92 2.20
N ALA A 565 -7.84 -9.28 3.37
CA ALA A 565 -6.99 -9.65 4.49
C ALA A 565 -7.80 -10.20 5.66
N VAL A 566 -7.24 -11.16 6.37
CA VAL A 566 -7.76 -11.68 7.64
C VAL A 566 -6.71 -11.45 8.71
N GLU A 567 -7.04 -10.70 9.75
CA GLU A 567 -6.14 -10.40 10.87
C GLU A 567 -6.55 -11.24 12.08
N VAL A 568 -5.61 -12.01 12.62
CA VAL A 568 -5.84 -12.90 13.75
C VAL A 568 -5.07 -12.38 14.95
N HIS A 569 -5.80 -12.06 16.02
CA HIS A 569 -5.24 -11.54 17.26
C HIS A 569 -5.51 -12.50 18.41
N LEU A 570 -4.44 -13.01 19.01
CA LEU A 570 -4.49 -13.75 20.27
C LEU A 570 -4.14 -12.82 21.45
N PRO A 571 -4.48 -13.21 22.69
CA PRO A 571 -4.03 -12.53 23.90
C PRO A 571 -2.51 -12.31 23.92
N LEU A 572 -2.07 -11.19 24.49
CA LEU A 572 -0.64 -10.90 24.64
C LEU A 572 0.04 -11.98 25.50
N GLY A 573 1.23 -12.43 25.10
CA GLY A 573 1.94 -13.54 25.74
C GLY A 573 1.64 -14.93 25.15
N SER A 574 0.65 -15.06 24.25
CA SER A 574 0.41 -16.33 23.53
C SER A 574 1.64 -16.74 22.71
N SER A 575 1.94 -18.04 22.72
CA SER A 575 3.09 -18.57 21.99
C SER A 575 2.84 -18.57 20.48
N LEU A 576 3.91 -18.61 19.68
CA LEU A 576 3.79 -18.69 18.23
C LEU A 576 3.04 -19.97 17.80
N GLN A 577 3.20 -21.06 18.56
CA GLN A 577 2.51 -22.33 18.31
C GLN A 577 1.00 -22.24 18.51
N GLN A 578 0.53 -21.47 19.51
CA GLN A 578 -0.91 -21.24 19.70
C GLN A 578 -1.49 -20.42 18.55
N THR A 579 -0.78 -19.38 18.10
CA THR A 579 -1.16 -18.62 16.92
C THR A 579 -1.19 -19.50 15.67
N ASP A 580 -0.16 -20.33 15.48
CA ASP A 580 -0.06 -21.27 14.37
C ASP A 580 -1.24 -22.25 14.29
N ALA A 581 -1.68 -22.78 15.44
CA ALA A 581 -2.82 -23.68 15.50
C ALA A 581 -4.12 -23.04 14.97
N VAL A 582 -4.37 -21.78 15.33
CA VAL A 582 -5.54 -21.01 14.83
C VAL A 582 -5.39 -20.69 13.34
N MET A 583 -4.20 -20.24 12.93
CA MET A 583 -3.90 -19.89 11.53
C MET A 583 -4.06 -21.11 10.62
N LYS A 584 -3.58 -22.28 11.03
CA LYS A 584 -3.66 -23.53 10.26
C LYS A 584 -5.10 -24.04 10.09
N ASP A 585 -5.96 -23.87 11.10
CA ASP A 585 -7.39 -24.19 10.96
C ASP A 585 -8.08 -23.25 9.95
N LEU A 586 -7.76 -21.95 9.97
CA LEU A 586 -8.27 -20.99 8.98
C LEU A 586 -7.74 -21.26 7.57
N GLU A 587 -6.46 -21.60 7.43
CA GLU A 587 -5.84 -22.01 6.16
C GLU A 587 -6.63 -23.17 5.54
N GLN A 588 -6.80 -24.26 6.29
CA GLN A 588 -7.50 -25.45 5.80
C GLN A 588 -8.98 -25.20 5.51
N LEU A 589 -9.62 -24.28 6.24
CA LEU A 589 -10.99 -23.89 6.00
C LEU A 589 -11.13 -23.16 4.66
N LEU A 590 -10.27 -22.17 4.41
CA LEU A 590 -10.30 -21.35 3.21
C LEU A 590 -9.80 -22.09 1.97
N GLU A 591 -8.79 -22.94 2.10
CA GLU A 591 -8.26 -23.75 0.99
C GLU A 591 -9.27 -24.77 0.43
N LYS A 592 -10.26 -25.18 1.23
CA LYS A 592 -11.34 -26.07 0.79
C LYS A 592 -12.44 -25.35 0.01
N ASP A 593 -12.48 -24.02 0.04
CA ASP A 593 -13.50 -23.24 -0.65
C ASP A 593 -13.12 -23.03 -2.13
N PRO A 594 -13.94 -23.46 -3.10
CA PRO A 594 -13.62 -23.31 -4.52
C PRO A 594 -13.53 -21.85 -4.98
N ARG A 595 -14.03 -20.89 -4.19
CA ARG A 595 -13.91 -19.45 -4.44
C ARG A 595 -12.51 -18.91 -4.12
N VAL A 596 -11.70 -19.64 -3.36
CA VAL A 596 -10.36 -19.24 -2.93
C VAL A 596 -9.30 -19.87 -3.84
N LYS A 597 -8.38 -19.06 -4.35
CA LYS A 597 -7.26 -19.48 -5.21
C LYS A 597 -5.96 -19.67 -4.44
N THR A 598 -5.66 -18.73 -3.56
CA THR A 598 -4.40 -18.69 -2.82
C THR A 598 -4.64 -18.16 -1.41
N VAL A 599 -4.03 -18.81 -0.42
CA VAL A 599 -3.98 -18.37 0.98
C VAL A 599 -2.53 -18.18 1.36
N ALA A 600 -2.12 -16.94 1.62
CA ALA A 600 -0.79 -16.62 2.13
C ALA A 600 -0.89 -16.26 3.61
N SER A 601 -0.24 -17.04 4.46
CA SER A 601 -0.27 -16.91 5.92
C SER A 601 1.04 -16.39 6.46
N PHE A 602 0.97 -15.28 7.18
CA PHE A 602 2.06 -14.67 7.92
C PHE A 602 1.81 -14.94 9.41
N VAL A 603 2.60 -15.81 10.02
CA VAL A 603 2.42 -16.25 11.42
C VAL A 603 3.48 -15.58 12.28
N GLY A 604 3.06 -14.84 13.31
CA GLY A 604 3.96 -14.03 14.14
C GLY A 604 4.36 -12.68 13.52
N THR A 605 3.89 -12.39 12.31
CA THR A 605 4.26 -11.20 11.52
C THR A 605 3.11 -10.77 10.61
N SER A 606 3.28 -9.65 9.92
CA SER A 606 2.37 -9.17 8.87
C SER A 606 3.01 -9.34 7.48
N SER A 607 2.19 -9.27 6.46
CA SER A 607 2.70 -9.07 5.10
C SER A 607 3.40 -7.72 4.98
N PRO A 608 4.36 -7.58 4.03
CA PRO A 608 4.67 -6.27 3.48
C PRO A 608 3.41 -5.55 2.98
N ARG A 609 3.48 -4.24 2.77
CA ARG A 609 2.34 -3.47 2.26
C ARG A 609 2.00 -3.92 0.84
N PHE A 610 1.02 -4.82 0.73
CA PHE A 610 0.58 -5.41 -0.55
C PHE A 610 -0.39 -4.51 -1.33
N HIS A 611 -0.85 -3.43 -0.71
CA HIS A 611 -1.72 -2.41 -1.31
C HIS A 611 -1.52 -1.07 -0.60
N THR A 612 -1.56 0.03 -1.35
CA THR A 612 -1.37 1.41 -0.88
C THR A 612 -2.09 1.75 0.43
N ILE A 613 -3.39 1.45 0.50
CA ILE A 613 -4.25 1.82 1.64
C ILE A 613 -4.18 0.84 2.82
N TYR A 614 -3.39 -0.24 2.70
CA TYR A 614 -3.22 -1.20 3.77
C TYR A 614 -1.99 -0.86 4.61
N ALA A 615 -2.20 -0.63 5.90
CA ALA A 615 -1.10 -0.44 6.85
C ALA A 615 -0.74 -1.78 7.52
N PRO A 616 0.48 -2.31 7.33
CA PRO A 616 0.93 -3.52 8.03
C PRO A 616 1.01 -3.32 9.55
N ASN A 617 0.67 -4.37 10.30
CA ASN A 617 0.84 -4.42 11.75
C ASN A 617 2.28 -4.77 12.13
N PHE A 618 2.76 -4.29 13.27
CA PHE A 618 4.10 -4.66 13.73
C PHE A 618 4.18 -6.16 14.13
N PRO A 619 5.29 -6.87 13.83
CA PRO A 619 5.43 -8.28 14.18
C PRO A 619 5.21 -8.57 15.68
N ALA A 620 4.54 -9.69 15.97
CA ALA A 620 4.24 -10.18 17.32
C ALA A 620 3.83 -11.65 17.27
N LYS A 621 4.35 -12.49 18.17
CA LYS A 621 4.02 -13.93 18.24
C LYS A 621 2.52 -14.22 18.40
N SER A 622 1.79 -13.33 19.07
CA SER A 622 0.33 -13.43 19.26
C SER A 622 -0.50 -12.84 18.11
N TYR A 623 0.11 -12.59 16.96
CA TYR A 623 -0.55 -12.04 15.78
C TYR A 623 -0.30 -12.92 14.56
N GLY A 624 -1.31 -13.06 13.71
CA GLY A 624 -1.20 -13.65 12.39
C GLY A 624 -2.01 -12.87 11.36
N GLN A 625 -1.65 -13.00 10.10
CA GLN A 625 -2.36 -12.39 8.98
C GLN A 625 -2.48 -13.38 7.83
N LEU A 626 -3.68 -13.52 7.26
CA LEU A 626 -3.87 -14.18 5.98
C LEU A 626 -4.14 -13.13 4.90
N ILE A 627 -3.51 -13.30 3.74
CA ILE A 627 -3.91 -12.66 2.48
C ILE A 627 -4.58 -13.73 1.63
N VAL A 628 -5.84 -13.49 1.28
CA VAL A 628 -6.66 -14.44 0.54
C VAL A 628 -6.94 -13.88 -0.84
N LEU A 629 -6.57 -14.63 -1.87
CA LEU A 629 -6.87 -14.32 -3.26
C LEU A 629 -8.05 -15.17 -3.73
N THR A 630 -9.10 -14.52 -4.24
CA THR A 630 -10.34 -15.17 -4.67
C THR A 630 -10.46 -15.22 -6.19
N THR A 631 -11.45 -15.97 -6.67
CA THR A 631 -11.74 -16.11 -8.11
C THR A 631 -12.23 -14.82 -8.75
N SER A 632 -12.96 -13.97 -8.02
CA SER A 632 -13.54 -12.70 -8.51
C SER A 632 -13.84 -11.71 -7.37
N ASN A 633 -14.10 -10.45 -7.72
CA ASN A 633 -14.52 -9.40 -6.76
C ASN A 633 -15.80 -9.80 -6.00
N GLN A 634 -16.77 -10.40 -6.71
CA GLN A 634 -18.01 -10.87 -6.10
C GLN A 634 -17.77 -12.02 -5.11
N ALA A 635 -16.90 -12.97 -5.48
CA ALA A 635 -16.51 -14.06 -4.60
C ALA A 635 -15.81 -13.56 -3.32
N THR A 636 -15.05 -12.47 -3.39
CA THR A 636 -14.50 -11.81 -2.18
C THR A 636 -15.59 -11.39 -1.21
N ILE A 637 -16.62 -10.71 -1.72
CA ILE A 637 -17.73 -10.20 -0.89
C ILE A 637 -18.49 -11.37 -0.26
N GLU A 638 -18.83 -12.40 -1.05
CA GLU A 638 -19.54 -13.57 -0.56
C GLU A 638 -18.76 -14.36 0.50
N VAL A 639 -17.45 -14.54 0.30
CA VAL A 639 -16.57 -15.20 1.29
C VAL A 639 -16.49 -14.36 2.56
N LEU A 640 -16.32 -13.04 2.45
CA LEU A 640 -16.28 -12.16 3.63
C LEU A 640 -17.60 -12.20 4.42
N ASP A 641 -18.74 -12.09 3.75
CA ASP A 641 -20.05 -12.08 4.38
C ASP A 641 -20.37 -13.43 5.05
N GLU A 642 -20.02 -14.55 4.43
CA GLU A 642 -20.23 -15.88 4.99
C GLU A 642 -19.29 -16.17 6.18
N TYR A 643 -17.97 -16.03 5.99
CA TYR A 643 -17.00 -16.45 6.98
C TYR A 643 -16.86 -15.48 8.15
N SER A 644 -17.15 -14.19 7.96
CA SER A 644 -17.15 -13.24 9.08
C SER A 644 -18.17 -13.62 10.15
N VAL A 645 -19.36 -14.07 9.75
CA VAL A 645 -20.40 -14.54 10.66
C VAL A 645 -20.08 -15.93 11.20
N LYS A 646 -19.70 -16.87 10.31
CA LYS A 646 -19.44 -18.27 10.69
C LYS A 646 -18.26 -18.44 11.64
N CYS A 647 -17.23 -17.61 11.50
CA CYS A 647 -16.03 -17.65 12.32
C CYS A 647 -16.04 -16.70 13.51
N ALA A 648 -17.08 -15.88 13.70
CA ALA A 648 -17.15 -14.87 14.77
C ALA A 648 -16.93 -15.44 16.17
N HIS A 649 -17.41 -16.66 16.44
CA HIS A 649 -17.29 -17.33 17.74
C HIS A 649 -16.57 -18.69 17.67
N ARG A 650 -15.84 -18.95 16.58
CA ARG A 650 -15.17 -20.25 16.35
C ARG A 650 -14.01 -20.48 17.32
N TYR A 651 -13.31 -19.42 17.72
CA TYR A 651 -12.12 -19.51 18.57
C TYR A 651 -12.36 -18.79 19.90
N ALA A 652 -12.24 -19.50 21.02
CA ALA A 652 -12.39 -18.91 22.34
C ALA A 652 -11.25 -17.93 22.69
N ASN A 653 -10.02 -18.24 22.25
CA ASN A 653 -8.80 -17.52 22.60
C ASN A 653 -8.19 -16.73 21.42
N ALA A 654 -8.95 -16.47 20.37
CA ALA A 654 -8.48 -15.67 19.24
C ALA A 654 -9.62 -14.83 18.67
N ASN A 655 -9.31 -13.61 18.27
CA ASN A 655 -10.24 -12.79 17.50
C ASN A 655 -9.79 -12.73 16.04
N VAL A 656 -10.74 -12.97 15.13
CA VAL A 656 -10.50 -13.01 13.69
C VAL A 656 -11.23 -11.84 13.04
N LYS A 657 -10.47 -10.89 12.50
CA LYS A 657 -10.99 -9.73 11.81
C LYS A 657 -10.89 -9.93 10.31
N TRP A 658 -12.04 -9.96 9.65
CA TRP A 658 -12.17 -10.04 8.21
C TRP A 658 -12.18 -8.63 7.63
N LYS A 659 -11.20 -8.30 6.79
CA LYS A 659 -11.01 -6.93 6.30
C LYS A 659 -11.06 -6.90 4.77
N GLN A 660 -12.15 -6.34 4.26
CA GLN A 660 -12.20 -5.85 2.88
C GLN A 660 -11.30 -4.62 2.76
N LEU A 661 -10.66 -4.45 1.61
CA LEU A 661 -9.90 -3.23 1.33
C LEU A 661 -10.87 -2.06 1.12
N GLU A 662 -10.57 -0.89 1.68
CA GLU A 662 -11.40 0.32 1.63
C GLU A 662 -10.50 1.53 1.41
N PHE A 663 -10.97 2.57 0.70
CA PHE A 663 -10.15 3.76 0.39
C PHE A 663 -9.74 4.60 1.62
N ALA A 664 -10.18 4.24 2.82
CA ALA A 664 -9.80 4.86 4.07
C ALA A 664 -8.68 4.10 4.79
N VAL A 665 -7.63 4.81 5.20
CA VAL A 665 -6.56 4.27 6.05
C VAL A 665 -6.97 4.43 7.51
N SER A 666 -7.95 3.64 7.96
CA SER A 666 -8.34 3.57 9.37
C SER A 666 -8.18 2.15 9.92
N PRO A 667 -7.60 1.96 11.13
CA PRO A 667 -7.61 0.68 11.82
C PRO A 667 -9.03 0.18 12.10
N SER A 668 -9.97 1.08 12.43
CA SER A 668 -11.38 0.76 12.69
C SER A 668 -12.32 1.86 12.18
N PRO A 669 -13.57 1.55 11.81
CA PRO A 669 -14.52 2.58 11.35
C PRO A 669 -14.84 3.66 12.40
N ILE A 670 -14.83 3.28 13.68
CA ILE A 670 -15.07 4.17 14.81
C ILE A 670 -13.93 4.00 15.81
N GLU A 671 -13.34 5.12 16.22
CA GLU A 671 -12.28 5.16 17.24
C GLU A 671 -12.61 6.22 18.29
N ILE A 672 -12.42 5.87 19.57
CA ILE A 672 -12.63 6.78 20.70
C ILE A 672 -11.29 6.93 21.41
N ARG A 673 -10.71 8.14 21.35
CA ARG A 673 -9.45 8.46 22.03
C ARG A 673 -9.74 9.06 23.40
N ILE A 674 -9.24 8.40 24.44
CA ILE A 674 -9.32 8.86 25.84
C ILE A 674 -7.94 9.38 26.22
N ALA A 675 -7.86 10.60 26.77
CA ALA A 675 -6.61 11.24 27.17
C ALA A 675 -6.67 11.66 28.64
N GLY A 676 -5.57 11.48 29.36
CA GLY A 676 -5.45 11.75 30.78
C GLY A 676 -4.05 11.36 31.29
N GLU A 677 -3.71 11.81 32.50
CA GLU A 677 -2.40 11.55 33.11
C GLU A 677 -2.38 10.27 33.96
N ASP A 678 -3.53 9.86 34.51
CA ASP A 678 -3.64 8.64 35.32
C ASP A 678 -4.11 7.43 34.52
N LEU A 679 -3.23 6.43 34.43
CA LEU A 679 -3.48 5.19 33.71
C LEU A 679 -4.66 4.40 34.28
N GLN A 680 -4.86 4.40 35.60
CA GLN A 680 -5.92 3.61 36.21
C GLN A 680 -7.30 4.18 35.85
N THR A 681 -7.45 5.50 35.93
CA THR A 681 -8.66 6.22 35.51
C THR A 681 -8.95 6.03 34.02
N LEU A 682 -7.91 6.05 33.17
CA LEU A 682 -8.06 5.77 31.74
C LEU A 682 -8.63 4.37 31.47
N LYS A 683 -8.09 3.34 32.15
CA LYS A 683 -8.59 1.96 32.00
C LYS A 683 -10.03 1.80 32.46
N GLN A 684 -10.40 2.39 33.59
CA GLN A 684 -11.76 2.33 34.11
C GLN A 684 -12.75 3.03 33.15
N THR A 685 -12.36 4.18 32.62
CA THR A 685 -13.17 4.93 31.66
C THR A 685 -13.32 4.16 30.34
N ALA A 686 -12.24 3.57 29.83
CA ALA A 686 -12.27 2.72 28.65
C ALA A 686 -13.17 1.50 28.83
N GLY A 687 -13.15 0.87 30.01
CA GLY A 687 -14.06 -0.24 30.36
C GLY A 687 -15.53 0.18 30.31
N ARG A 688 -15.89 1.29 30.97
CA ARG A 688 -17.26 1.82 30.96
C ARG A 688 -17.74 2.15 29.55
N ILE A 689 -16.89 2.81 28.74
CA ILE A 689 -17.21 3.12 27.35
C ILE A 689 -17.38 1.84 26.54
N SER A 690 -16.49 0.85 26.74
CA SER A 690 -16.57 -0.43 26.02
C SER A 690 -17.86 -1.17 26.31
N ASP A 691 -18.31 -1.19 27.57
CA ASP A 691 -19.55 -1.86 27.98
C ASP A 691 -20.80 -1.16 27.42
N LEU A 692 -20.80 0.18 27.34
CA LEU A 692 -21.86 0.94 26.68
C LEU A 692 -21.90 0.67 25.18
N VAL A 693 -20.74 0.68 24.52
CA VAL A 693 -20.65 0.46 23.06
C VAL A 693 -21.07 -0.96 22.68
N ARG A 694 -20.79 -1.97 23.52
CA ARG A 694 -21.25 -3.35 23.30
C ARG A 694 -22.78 -3.52 23.28
N GLN A 695 -23.51 -2.59 23.89
CA GLN A 695 -24.98 -2.62 23.90
C GLN A 695 -25.60 -2.01 22.63
N CYS A 696 -24.80 -1.31 21.82
CA CYS A 696 -25.27 -0.73 20.57
C CYS A 696 -25.47 -1.81 19.50
N GLU A 697 -26.60 -1.71 18.78
CA GLU A 697 -26.90 -2.59 17.66
C GLU A 697 -25.87 -2.43 16.53
N GLY A 698 -25.46 -3.55 15.91
CA GLY A 698 -24.47 -3.58 14.83
C GLY A 698 -23.00 -3.58 15.27
N VAL A 699 -22.70 -3.50 16.58
CA VAL A 699 -21.34 -3.62 17.08
C VAL A 699 -20.93 -5.09 17.19
N THR A 700 -20.02 -5.52 16.32
CA THR A 700 -19.48 -6.89 16.33
C THR A 700 -18.26 -7.06 17.21
N TRP A 701 -17.43 -6.01 17.34
CA TRP A 701 -16.19 -6.07 18.10
C TRP A 701 -15.81 -4.74 18.75
N VAL A 702 -15.51 -4.80 20.04
CA VAL A 702 -14.98 -3.68 20.83
C VAL A 702 -13.65 -4.10 21.44
N ARG A 703 -12.59 -3.31 21.20
CA ARG A 703 -11.27 -3.53 21.77
C ARG A 703 -10.65 -2.24 22.29
N THR A 704 -9.81 -2.38 23.31
CA THR A 704 -8.89 -1.35 23.76
C THR A 704 -7.52 -1.58 23.12
N ASP A 705 -6.74 -0.51 22.96
CA ASP A 705 -5.33 -0.62 22.56
C ASP A 705 -4.39 -0.87 23.75
N PHE A 706 -4.84 -0.56 24.97
CA PHE A 706 -4.26 -1.10 26.19
C PHE A 706 -4.66 -2.58 26.33
N LYS A 707 -3.75 -3.47 25.92
CA LYS A 707 -3.94 -4.93 25.87
C LYS A 707 -4.04 -5.55 27.28
N GLN A 708 -4.24 -6.87 27.35
CA GLN A 708 -4.22 -7.60 28.62
C GLN A 708 -2.84 -7.51 29.29
N ALA A 709 -2.82 -7.61 30.62
CA ALA A 709 -1.59 -7.76 31.38
C ALA A 709 -0.85 -9.04 30.94
N GLN A 710 0.45 -8.91 30.72
CA GLN A 710 1.33 -10.03 30.44
C GLN A 710 1.92 -10.53 31.75
N GLN A 711 2.07 -11.85 31.89
CA GLN A 711 2.79 -12.42 33.01
C GLN A 711 4.30 -12.20 32.83
N THR A 712 4.95 -11.73 33.89
CA THR A 712 6.40 -11.51 33.95
C THR A 712 7.00 -12.35 35.09
N ILE A 713 8.30 -12.62 35.00
CA ILE A 713 9.06 -13.29 36.06
C ILE A 713 10.06 -12.26 36.59
N ASP A 714 9.86 -11.85 37.83
CA ASP A 714 10.79 -10.96 38.52
C ASP A 714 11.75 -11.78 39.38
N LEU A 715 13.05 -11.62 39.13
CA LEU A 715 14.10 -12.31 39.87
C LEU A 715 14.57 -11.45 41.04
N GLU A 716 14.26 -11.84 42.27
CA GLU A 716 14.75 -11.18 43.47
C GLU A 716 16.12 -11.72 43.88
N ILE A 717 17.18 -10.99 43.51
CA ILE A 717 18.56 -11.38 43.80
C ILE A 717 18.92 -10.96 45.22
N LYS A 718 19.36 -11.92 46.04
CA LYS A 718 20.04 -11.66 47.32
C LYS A 718 21.43 -11.07 47.07
N ARG A 719 21.49 -9.75 46.95
CA ARG A 719 22.70 -9.01 46.50
C ARG A 719 23.94 -9.28 47.33
N ASP A 720 23.80 -9.39 48.64
CA ASP A 720 24.93 -9.63 49.55
C ASP A 720 25.51 -11.05 49.37
N GLU A 721 24.64 -12.05 49.23
CA GLU A 721 25.05 -13.44 48.97
C GLU A 721 25.69 -13.58 47.57
N ALA A 722 25.06 -12.99 46.55
CA ALA A 722 25.58 -13.00 45.18
C ALA A 722 26.96 -12.33 45.09
N SER A 723 27.11 -11.15 45.71
CA SER A 723 28.39 -10.41 45.74
C SER A 723 29.46 -11.18 46.51
N ARG A 724 29.12 -11.82 47.64
CA ARG A 724 30.04 -12.68 48.41
C ARG A 724 30.56 -13.85 47.59
N LEU A 725 29.73 -14.42 46.72
CA LEU A 725 30.08 -15.51 45.82
C LEU A 725 30.74 -15.03 44.51
N GLY A 726 30.88 -13.71 44.32
CA GLY A 726 31.48 -13.11 43.12
C GLY A 726 30.56 -13.06 41.90
N TYR A 727 29.24 -13.27 42.07
CA TYR A 727 28.25 -13.15 41.00
C TYR A 727 27.76 -11.72 40.88
N SER A 728 28.05 -11.10 39.73
CA SER A 728 27.45 -9.82 39.33
C SER A 728 26.13 -10.05 38.58
N ASN A 729 25.28 -9.02 38.51
CA ASN A 729 24.06 -9.06 37.70
C ASN A 729 24.34 -9.42 36.24
N THR A 730 25.48 -8.99 35.70
CA THR A 730 25.91 -9.33 34.35
C THR A 730 26.17 -10.83 34.19
N LEU A 731 26.85 -11.45 35.17
CA LEU A 731 27.15 -12.88 35.12
C LEU A 731 25.89 -13.73 35.29
N LEU A 732 24.97 -13.31 36.17
CA LEU A 732 23.66 -13.94 36.31
C LEU A 732 22.83 -13.81 35.02
N GLY A 733 22.83 -12.63 34.40
CA GLY A 733 22.17 -12.39 33.12
C GLY A 733 22.68 -13.30 32.01
N TYR A 734 24.01 -13.53 31.93
CA TYR A 734 24.58 -14.49 30.98
C TYR A 734 24.14 -15.93 31.27
N SER A 735 24.15 -16.36 32.53
CA SER A 735 23.65 -17.70 32.90
C SER A 735 22.20 -17.91 32.45
N LEU A 736 21.32 -16.96 32.78
CA LEU A 736 19.91 -16.99 32.37
C LEU A 736 19.74 -16.99 30.85
N MET A 737 20.54 -16.20 30.13
CA MET A 737 20.50 -16.15 28.67
C MET A 737 20.88 -17.49 28.03
N VAL A 738 21.91 -18.17 28.56
CA VAL A 738 22.32 -19.52 28.11
C VAL A 738 21.24 -20.56 28.38
N GLY A 739 20.50 -20.44 29.48
CA GLY A 739 19.37 -21.32 29.81
C GLY A 739 18.07 -21.04 29.04
N THR A 740 17.96 -19.89 28.37
CA THR A 740 16.73 -19.46 27.69
C THR A 740 16.90 -19.40 26.17
N LYS A 741 17.09 -18.21 25.57
CA LYS A 741 17.23 -18.03 24.11
C LYS A 741 18.58 -18.52 23.57
N GLY A 742 19.57 -18.67 24.43
CA GLY A 742 20.97 -18.91 24.09
C GLY A 742 21.79 -17.64 24.09
N PHE A 743 23.09 -17.78 24.37
CA PHE A 743 24.04 -16.69 24.41
C PHE A 743 24.88 -16.66 23.11
N PRO A 744 24.84 -15.57 22.33
CA PRO A 744 25.61 -15.47 21.09
C PRO A 744 27.11 -15.38 21.41
N LEU A 745 27.90 -16.29 20.85
CA LEU A 745 29.34 -16.37 21.10
C LEU A 745 30.15 -15.74 19.97
N ALA A 746 29.89 -16.17 18.74
CA ALA A 746 30.68 -15.84 17.56
C ALA A 746 29.84 -15.99 16.28
N THR A 747 30.39 -15.57 15.14
CA THR A 747 29.83 -15.87 13.81
C THR A 747 30.89 -16.57 12.98
N ILE A 748 30.57 -17.74 12.43
CA ILE A 748 31.41 -18.47 11.48
C ILE A 748 30.95 -18.10 10.07
N TRP A 749 31.89 -17.77 9.18
CA TRP A 749 31.59 -17.40 7.79
C TRP A 749 31.89 -18.58 6.86
N GLU A 750 30.86 -19.14 6.25
CA GLU A 750 30.96 -20.16 5.21
C GLU A 750 30.89 -19.49 3.83
N GLY A 751 32.02 -18.93 3.37
CA GLY A 751 32.00 -18.04 2.20
C GLY A 751 31.31 -16.72 2.55
N ASP A 752 30.17 -16.44 1.92
CA ASP A 752 29.31 -15.29 2.18
C ASP A 752 28.17 -15.58 3.17
N TYR A 753 28.02 -16.83 3.62
CA TYR A 753 26.95 -17.25 4.52
C TYR A 753 27.36 -17.17 6.01
N PRO A 754 26.82 -16.21 6.80
CA PRO A 754 27.13 -16.10 8.22
C PRO A 754 26.30 -17.08 9.06
N VAL A 755 26.97 -17.92 9.85
CA VAL A 755 26.36 -18.87 10.78
C VAL A 755 26.68 -18.44 12.22
N THR A 756 25.66 -18.00 12.95
CA THR A 756 25.85 -17.59 14.35
C THR A 756 26.05 -18.80 15.25
N VAL A 757 27.03 -18.74 16.13
CA VAL A 757 27.29 -19.74 17.17
C VAL A 757 26.63 -19.30 18.47
N GLN A 758 25.81 -20.16 19.06
CA GLN A 758 25.08 -19.91 20.30
C GLN A 758 25.46 -20.93 21.37
N LEU A 759 25.67 -20.47 22.59
CA LEU A 759 25.78 -21.33 23.77
C LEU A 759 24.39 -21.55 24.37
N LYS A 760 23.99 -22.81 24.56
CA LYS A 760 22.68 -23.19 25.11
C LYS A 760 22.80 -24.30 26.14
N VAL A 761 21.78 -24.42 26.99
CA VAL A 761 21.51 -25.64 27.77
C VAL A 761 20.53 -26.52 26.98
N ASP A 762 20.67 -27.84 27.05
CA ASP A 762 19.74 -28.74 26.37
C ASP A 762 18.31 -28.56 26.91
N LYS A 763 17.36 -28.31 26.00
CA LYS A 763 15.95 -28.01 26.32
C LYS A 763 15.25 -29.09 27.15
N LYS A 764 15.76 -30.32 27.15
CA LYS A 764 15.23 -31.39 28.02
C LYS A 764 15.39 -31.08 29.51
N VAL A 765 16.20 -30.09 29.87
CA VAL A 765 16.58 -29.81 31.26
C VAL A 765 15.86 -28.61 31.86
N LYS A 766 15.47 -27.57 31.08
CA LYS A 766 14.96 -26.31 31.65
C LYS A 766 13.86 -25.61 30.83
N THR A 767 12.58 -25.77 31.22
CA THR A 767 11.43 -25.08 30.58
C THR A 767 10.43 -24.48 31.59
N SER A 768 10.62 -24.69 32.89
CA SER A 768 9.74 -24.25 33.96
C SER A 768 10.37 -23.15 34.81
N ILE A 769 9.55 -22.46 35.60
CA ILE A 769 10.01 -21.48 36.61
C ILE A 769 10.93 -22.17 37.64
N ASP A 770 10.66 -23.43 37.97
CA ASP A 770 11.49 -24.22 38.89
C ASP A 770 12.89 -24.43 38.32
N ASP A 771 13.01 -24.52 37.00
CA ASP A 771 14.31 -24.67 36.34
C ASP A 771 15.15 -23.39 36.37
N ILE A 772 14.49 -22.22 36.38
CA ILE A 772 15.12 -20.91 36.59
C ILE A 772 15.60 -20.79 38.05
N ASN A 773 14.82 -21.27 39.02
CA ASN A 773 15.22 -21.32 40.43
C ASN A 773 16.41 -22.28 40.67
N ASN A 774 16.48 -23.36 39.89
CA ASN A 774 17.56 -24.35 39.92
C ASN A 774 18.72 -24.00 38.97
N GLN A 775 18.79 -22.76 38.48
CA GLN A 775 19.87 -22.23 37.63
C GLN A 775 20.77 -21.29 38.42
#